data_AF-A0A0F4YYX0-F1
#
_entry.id   AF-A0A0F4YYX0-F1
#
_cell.length_a   1.000
_cell.length_b   1.000
_cell.length_c   1.000
_cell.angle_alpha   90.00
_cell.angle_beta   90.00
_cell.angle_gamma   90.00
#
_symmetry.space_group_name_H-M   'P 1'
#
loop_
_entity.id
_entity.type
_entity.pdbx_description
1 polymer ?
#
loop_
_entity_poly.entity_id
_entity_poly.type
_entity_poly.pdbx_seq_one_letter_code
_entity_poly.pdbx_strand_id
1 'polypeptide(L)'
;MATPSALPPFPFDPTRVRSYVVRLPLFTRLVLLVIVAFLLLEIQSVWSVVRWGALVPDEMGIRGMYRLNTYPVIHLGFFHAFLNVLALTPLLERFEAEHGTLTALLLFVGHGSIIADLHDSVWVFLLLGSEAIKTFRANPYFLRTWIPSNLLSIRGGHPLDRSKIKSSWSTSALRVSRPEDTRPVRHSSNDLDGRADCSHELYWVLATVRTMKALGAMYFKQSLHGHSGTEFPQVALSMALISPSLVRKLRNDPYLLFARLPPFVSFICIIVGVVWLLLLPLNEYSRQTYISENALLPGQVHTYFGGSEQNIFRGYKKELEGLLIADEEKGRHGETAPVVSEKLQSIFRASGLKVATQNYEYHSAGAVHQGQNVYAIIQAPRGDATEAIALVASWRTVDGELNLNGVALALTLARYFKRWSLWSKDIIFLITPDSKSGTQAWIDAYHDMHPPSVQALPLKSGALQGALVIEYPFDHRFESLHIVYDGVNGQLPNLDLFNTAVSIASGQMGISANLQEMWEHDDSYEKRLQTMLRGMVKQGLGLATGAHSSFIPYHIDAITLQTKGNGWQDEMALGRTVESLCRSLNNLLEHLHQSFFFYLLMQTNRFVSIGTYMPSAMLIAANFTIMAVALWLRSGYKAAISPSSPSTQGCADEKKSGQGHDAQKSKPSTDAEDNGLNGVLERQLALPLTLVTGLHFLGVVPLYIFNTISSQYFTTATYAFVVISAVLPLIFAVLLTHGPNGSAPTPQQYLLIKSFSLLLLGLFLSALATLNFSLSFMIGLVCAPLSFIGRIPKHPESNKPRVMVNLTTGLGLLLMNLLSPPAVLLAACWYTGIPVSTVLTEAAFGWDVWGMWTPVVVCVAFFQLVILVTFIPREKRERR
;
A
#
# COMPACT_ATOMS: atom_id res chain seq x y z
N MET A 1 -55.73 30.30 24.40
CA MET A 1 -54.45 30.78 23.85
C MET A 1 -53.58 29.56 23.57
N ALA A 2 -52.95 29.47 22.39
CA ALA A 2 -52.02 28.39 22.09
C ALA A 2 -50.58 28.88 22.34
N THR A 3 -49.79 28.12 23.10
CA THR A 3 -48.34 28.32 23.18
C THR A 3 -47.70 27.88 21.86
N PRO A 4 -46.77 28.64 21.27
CA PRO A 4 -46.11 28.23 20.04
C PRO A 4 -45.30 26.94 20.28
N SER A 5 -45.51 25.95 19.43
CA SER A 5 -44.71 24.72 19.42
C SER A 5 -43.26 25.06 19.07
N ALA A 6 -42.32 24.77 19.97
CA ALA A 6 -40.90 24.91 19.67
C ALA A 6 -40.53 24.09 18.43
N LEU A 7 -39.77 24.69 17.52
CA LEU A 7 -39.22 23.98 16.36
C LEU A 7 -38.36 22.79 16.81
N PRO A 8 -38.35 21.67 16.06
CA PRO A 8 -37.42 20.59 16.36
C PRO A 8 -35.98 21.12 16.30
N PRO A 9 -35.09 20.68 17.21
CA PRO A 9 -33.71 21.14 17.22
C PRO A 9 -33.02 20.78 15.89
N PHE A 10 -32.19 21.70 15.39
CA PHE A 10 -31.38 21.46 14.19
C PHE A 10 -30.51 20.20 14.35
N PRO A 11 -30.19 19.48 13.25
CA PRO A 11 -29.41 18.23 13.30
C PRO A 11 -27.93 18.41 13.68
N PHE A 12 -27.52 19.61 14.12
CA PHE A 12 -26.15 19.94 14.51
C PHE A 12 -26.01 19.90 16.03
N ASP A 13 -25.55 18.76 16.56
CA ASP A 13 -25.21 18.59 17.97
C ASP A 13 -23.74 19.02 18.21
N PRO A 14 -23.49 20.19 18.84
CA PRO A 14 -22.13 20.70 19.02
C PRO A 14 -21.29 19.82 19.96
N THR A 15 -21.92 18.99 20.81
CA THR A 15 -21.18 18.06 21.68
C THR A 15 -20.57 16.92 20.86
N ARG A 16 -21.29 16.43 19.83
CA ARG A 16 -20.77 15.43 18.88
C ARG A 16 -19.64 15.99 18.04
N VAL A 17 -19.83 17.19 17.46
CA VAL A 17 -18.78 17.85 16.66
C VAL A 17 -17.51 18.06 17.49
N ARG A 18 -17.64 18.52 18.74
CA ARG A 18 -16.51 18.61 19.68
C ARG A 18 -15.86 17.25 19.95
N SER A 19 -16.67 16.21 20.17
CA SER A 19 -16.14 14.85 20.42
C SER A 19 -15.40 14.25 19.21
N TYR A 20 -15.85 14.58 17.99
CA TYR A 20 -15.23 14.16 16.74
C TYR A 20 -13.88 14.87 16.51
N VAL A 21 -13.85 16.21 16.62
CA VAL A 21 -12.62 17.01 16.44
C VAL A 21 -11.52 16.62 17.47
N VAL A 22 -11.90 16.21 18.68
CA VAL A 22 -10.96 15.72 19.71
C VAL A 22 -10.43 14.31 19.42
N ARG A 23 -11.16 13.49 18.64
CA ARG A 23 -10.78 12.11 18.28
C ARG A 23 -9.92 12.00 17.02
N LEU A 24 -9.93 13.01 16.14
CA LEU A 24 -9.08 13.04 14.93
C LEU A 24 -7.62 12.68 15.26
N PRO A 25 -6.90 11.92 14.42
CA PRO A 25 -5.50 11.59 14.67
C PRO A 25 -4.56 12.80 14.50
N LEU A 26 -3.28 12.65 14.86
CA LEU A 26 -2.39 13.75 15.23
C LEU A 26 -1.97 14.61 14.02
N PHE A 27 -1.60 13.97 12.91
CA PHE A 27 -1.20 14.67 11.68
C PHE A 27 -2.41 15.35 11.02
N THR A 28 -3.58 14.71 11.04
CA THR A 28 -4.87 15.28 10.62
C THR A 28 -5.18 16.55 11.40
N ARG A 29 -5.02 16.53 12.74
CA ARG A 29 -5.13 17.74 13.57
C ARG A 29 -4.10 18.81 13.21
N LEU A 30 -2.85 18.42 12.94
CA LEU A 30 -1.78 19.35 12.54
C LEU A 30 -2.11 20.06 11.22
N VAL A 31 -2.49 19.33 10.17
CA VAL A 31 -2.84 19.88 8.85
C VAL A 31 -4.02 20.85 8.95
N LEU A 32 -5.08 20.48 9.70
CA LEU A 32 -6.23 21.36 9.92
C LEU A 32 -5.87 22.62 10.71
N LEU A 33 -5.03 22.52 11.73
CA LEU A 33 -4.53 23.67 12.48
C LEU A 33 -3.71 24.59 11.57
N VAL A 34 -2.86 24.05 10.69
CA VAL A 34 -2.08 24.82 9.72
C VAL A 34 -2.97 25.53 8.68
N ILE A 35 -4.02 24.88 8.17
CA ILE A 35 -5.01 25.51 7.27
C ILE A 35 -5.70 26.68 7.98
N VAL A 36 -6.17 26.48 9.21
CA VAL A 36 -6.82 27.54 10.00
C VAL A 36 -5.83 28.66 10.36
N ALA A 37 -4.57 28.34 10.65
CA ALA A 37 -3.54 29.33 10.93
C ALA A 37 -3.23 30.18 9.70
N PHE A 38 -3.09 29.60 8.51
CA PHE A 38 -2.90 30.37 7.27
C PHE A 38 -4.14 31.20 6.89
N LEU A 39 -5.34 30.67 7.12
CA LEU A 39 -6.59 31.42 6.94
C LEU A 39 -6.68 32.65 7.87
N LEU A 40 -6.25 32.51 9.13
CA LEU A 40 -6.16 33.63 10.07
C LEU A 40 -5.01 34.59 9.73
N LEU A 41 -3.91 34.08 9.17
CA LEU A 41 -2.79 34.91 8.72
C LEU A 41 -3.09 35.71 7.45
N GLU A 42 -4.06 35.35 6.60
CA GLU A 42 -4.49 36.23 5.49
C GLU A 42 -5.34 37.44 5.96
N ILE A 43 -5.73 37.49 7.25
CA ILE A 43 -6.50 38.62 7.82
C ILE A 43 -5.60 39.85 8.08
N GLN A 44 -4.28 39.67 8.24
CA GLN A 44 -3.36 40.80 8.40
C GLN A 44 -2.92 41.40 7.06
N SER A 45 -2.64 42.70 7.04
CA SER A 45 -2.40 43.48 5.83
C SER A 45 -0.92 43.78 5.54
N VAL A 46 0.02 43.12 6.22
CA VAL A 46 1.48 43.35 6.08
C VAL A 46 2.04 42.61 4.85
N TRP A 47 1.52 41.42 4.58
CA TRP A 47 1.88 40.57 3.44
C TRP A 47 0.74 39.58 3.15
N SER A 48 0.53 39.19 1.89
CA SER A 48 -0.45 38.15 1.54
C SER A 48 0.20 36.77 1.59
N VAL A 49 -0.31 35.91 2.46
CA VAL A 49 -0.04 34.48 2.54
C VAL A 49 -0.47 33.79 1.25
N VAL A 50 -1.63 34.19 0.69
CA VAL A 50 -2.11 33.66 -0.59
C VAL A 50 -1.09 33.92 -1.70
N ARG A 51 -0.55 35.14 -1.82
CA ARG A 51 0.51 35.43 -2.81
C ARG A 51 1.85 34.76 -2.47
N TRP A 52 2.15 34.57 -1.19
CA TRP A 52 3.36 33.87 -0.75
C TRP A 52 3.33 32.35 -1.02
N GLY A 53 2.16 31.71 -0.96
CA GLY A 53 1.96 30.31 -1.34
C GLY A 53 1.67 30.09 -2.83
N ALA A 54 1.29 31.13 -3.57
CA ALA A 54 0.85 31.00 -4.96
C ALA A 54 1.93 30.46 -5.90
N LEU A 55 1.52 29.49 -6.72
CA LEU A 55 2.32 28.82 -7.75
C LEU A 55 2.49 29.70 -9.00
N VAL A 56 3.15 30.85 -8.83
CA VAL A 56 3.45 31.81 -9.90
C VAL A 56 4.71 31.35 -10.65
N PRO A 57 4.66 31.03 -11.97
CA PRO A 57 5.79 30.43 -12.69
C PRO A 57 7.10 31.23 -12.62
N ASP A 58 7.03 32.57 -12.60
CA ASP A 58 8.21 33.44 -12.55
C ASP A 58 8.86 33.51 -11.15
N GLU A 59 8.13 33.10 -10.10
CA GLU A 59 8.64 33.06 -8.71
C GLU A 59 9.16 31.63 -8.34
N MET A 60 8.97 30.64 -9.22
CA MET A 60 9.30 29.22 -9.03
C MET A 60 10.77 28.87 -9.28
N GLY A 61 11.68 29.55 -8.58
CA GLY A 61 13.11 29.18 -8.50
C GLY A 61 13.44 28.21 -7.36
N ILE A 62 14.73 27.85 -7.20
CA ILE A 62 15.21 27.00 -6.09
C ILE A 62 14.79 27.54 -4.70
N ARG A 63 14.74 28.87 -4.55
CA ARG A 63 14.26 29.52 -3.32
C ARG A 63 12.74 29.50 -3.15
N GLY A 64 11.97 29.27 -4.21
CA GLY A 64 10.50 29.20 -4.21
C GLY A 64 9.94 27.79 -3.97
N MET A 65 10.79 26.76 -3.92
CA MET A 65 10.35 25.35 -3.86
C MET A 65 9.48 25.00 -2.63
N TYR A 66 9.52 25.81 -1.56
CA TYR A 66 8.62 25.64 -0.41
C TYR A 66 7.15 25.80 -0.78
N ARG A 67 6.83 26.57 -1.84
CA ARG A 67 5.45 26.89 -2.25
C ARG A 67 4.67 25.66 -2.65
N LEU A 68 5.35 24.71 -3.27
CA LEU A 68 4.78 23.41 -3.62
C LEU A 68 4.21 22.74 -2.36
N ASN A 69 5.01 22.60 -1.32
CA ASN A 69 4.61 22.01 -0.04
C ASN A 69 3.68 22.88 0.81
N THR A 70 3.41 24.14 0.46
CA THR A 70 2.50 25.02 1.22
C THR A 70 1.21 25.41 0.50
N TYR A 71 1.12 25.25 -0.83
CA TYR A 71 -0.13 25.50 -1.56
C TYR A 71 -1.32 24.65 -1.07
N PRO A 72 -1.18 23.36 -0.69
CA PRO A 72 -2.33 22.53 -0.29
C PRO A 72 -3.02 23.00 1.00
N VAL A 73 -2.32 23.82 1.81
CA VAL A 73 -2.85 24.39 3.05
C VAL A 73 -3.23 25.87 2.93
N ILE A 74 -2.80 26.55 1.86
CA ILE A 74 -3.06 27.98 1.62
C ILE A 74 -4.24 28.14 0.66
N HIS A 75 -5.27 28.86 1.11
CA HIS A 75 -6.55 28.93 0.42
C HIS A 75 -6.95 30.38 0.11
N LEU A 76 -7.48 30.61 -1.10
CA LEU A 76 -7.99 31.91 -1.60
C LEU A 76 -9.04 32.62 -0.71
N GLY A 77 -9.56 31.97 0.34
CA GLY A 77 -10.50 32.55 1.28
C GLY A 77 -11.29 31.50 2.07
N PHE A 78 -12.11 31.96 3.02
CA PHE A 78 -12.86 31.11 3.96
C PHE A 78 -13.65 29.99 3.28
N PHE A 79 -14.41 30.28 2.22
CA PHE A 79 -15.24 29.26 1.55
C PHE A 79 -14.42 28.16 0.86
N HIS A 80 -13.26 28.50 0.28
CA HIS A 80 -12.37 27.53 -0.32
C HIS A 80 -11.70 26.65 0.75
N ALA A 81 -11.22 27.25 1.85
CA ALA A 81 -10.70 26.52 3.00
C ALA A 81 -11.76 25.59 3.62
N PHE A 82 -12.98 26.08 3.81
CA PHE A 82 -14.09 25.32 4.42
C PHE A 82 -14.49 24.10 3.57
N LEU A 83 -14.66 24.26 2.25
CA LEU A 83 -15.00 23.17 1.36
C LEU A 83 -13.89 22.11 1.27
N ASN A 84 -12.63 22.54 1.19
CA ASN A 84 -11.50 21.61 1.16
C ASN A 84 -11.36 20.88 2.50
N VAL A 85 -11.46 21.57 3.66
CA VAL A 85 -11.48 20.94 4.98
C VAL A 85 -12.60 19.90 5.09
N LEU A 86 -13.82 20.23 4.65
CA LEU A 86 -14.97 19.31 4.68
C LEU A 86 -14.70 18.02 3.88
N ALA A 87 -14.06 18.12 2.72
CA ALA A 87 -13.72 16.97 1.87
C ALA A 87 -12.50 16.19 2.39
N LEU A 88 -11.51 16.88 2.96
CA LEU A 88 -10.19 16.34 3.28
C LEU A 88 -10.13 15.66 4.64
N THR A 89 -10.80 16.21 5.66
CA THR A 89 -10.78 15.67 7.03
C THR A 89 -11.14 14.19 7.11
N PRO A 90 -12.28 13.71 6.58
CA PRO A 90 -12.66 12.30 6.75
C PRO A 90 -11.77 11.34 5.97
N LEU A 91 -11.13 11.79 4.89
CA LEU A 91 -10.20 10.99 4.10
C LEU A 91 -8.84 10.85 4.81
N LEU A 92 -8.27 11.96 5.28
CA LEU A 92 -6.98 11.96 5.98
C LEU A 92 -7.08 11.30 7.36
N GLU A 93 -8.19 11.50 8.09
CA GLU A 93 -8.49 10.80 9.36
C GLU A 93 -8.40 9.28 9.20
N ARG A 94 -9.11 8.72 8.22
CA ARG A 94 -9.21 7.27 8.02
C ARG A 94 -7.89 6.66 7.56
N PHE A 95 -7.14 7.37 6.72
CA PHE A 95 -5.84 6.89 6.25
C PHE A 95 -4.78 6.98 7.35
N GLU A 96 -4.74 8.06 8.14
CA GLU A 96 -3.79 8.16 9.26
C GLU A 96 -4.07 7.12 10.35
N ALA A 97 -5.35 6.83 10.63
CA ALA A 97 -5.76 5.81 11.61
C ALA A 97 -5.38 4.37 11.20
N GLU A 98 -5.08 4.13 9.92
CA GLU A 98 -4.74 2.81 9.36
C GLU A 98 -3.25 2.71 9.01
N HIS A 99 -2.70 3.68 8.29
CA HIS A 99 -1.31 3.64 7.84
C HIS A 99 -0.34 4.31 8.83
N GLY A 100 -0.86 4.96 9.87
CA GLY A 100 -0.10 5.63 10.91
C GLY A 100 0.37 7.05 10.53
N THR A 101 0.59 7.88 11.56
CA THR A 101 1.02 9.28 11.46
C THR A 101 2.28 9.47 10.60
N LEU A 102 3.25 8.55 10.66
CA LEU A 102 4.49 8.64 9.87
C LEU A 102 4.23 8.43 8.38
N THR A 103 3.41 7.44 8.01
CA THR A 103 3.10 7.14 6.60
C THR A 103 2.21 8.22 6.00
N ALA A 104 1.25 8.75 6.75
CA ALA A 104 0.45 9.90 6.36
C ALA A 104 1.31 11.16 6.14
N LEU A 105 2.27 11.42 7.05
CA LEU A 105 3.21 12.54 6.90
C LEU A 105 4.16 12.35 5.71
N LEU A 106 4.65 11.13 5.45
CA LEU A 106 5.47 10.83 4.27
C LEU A 106 4.68 11.01 2.97
N LEU A 107 3.41 10.60 2.94
CA LEU A 107 2.49 10.75 1.81
C LEU A 107 2.08 12.22 1.56
N PHE A 108 2.17 13.10 2.56
CA PHE A 108 1.79 14.52 2.46
C PHE A 108 3.00 15.46 2.27
N VAL A 109 4.16 15.16 2.85
CA VAL A 109 5.36 16.02 2.78
C VAL A 109 6.23 15.69 1.56
N GLY A 110 6.29 14.41 1.17
CA GLY A 110 7.08 13.93 0.03
C GLY A 110 8.60 13.93 0.25
N HIS A 111 9.28 12.91 -0.27
CA HIS A 111 10.74 12.86 -0.24
C HIS A 111 11.37 13.75 -1.32
N GLY A 112 11.74 14.97 -0.93
CA GLY A 112 12.77 15.75 -1.61
C GLY A 112 12.33 16.47 -2.90
N SER A 113 11.80 17.68 -2.74
CA SER A 113 12.22 18.88 -3.48
C SER A 113 12.72 18.68 -4.92
N ILE A 114 11.83 18.42 -5.89
CA ILE A 114 11.98 18.76 -7.34
C ILE A 114 10.63 18.65 -8.10
N ILE A 115 9.65 17.84 -7.67
CA ILE A 115 8.36 17.61 -8.42
C ILE A 115 7.10 17.67 -7.52
N ALA A 116 6.95 18.69 -6.66
CA ALA A 116 5.86 18.72 -5.68
C ALA A 116 4.52 19.33 -6.16
N ASP A 117 4.44 20.13 -7.25
CA ASP A 117 3.15 20.52 -7.90
C ASP A 117 2.23 19.33 -8.19
N LEU A 118 2.87 18.18 -8.40
CA LEU A 118 2.28 16.95 -8.87
C LEU A 118 1.83 16.04 -7.71
N HIS A 119 2.56 16.13 -6.60
CA HIS A 119 2.39 15.32 -5.39
C HIS A 119 0.98 15.46 -4.80
N ASP A 120 0.48 16.70 -4.77
CA ASP A 120 -0.71 17.03 -3.99
C ASP A 120 -2.03 16.63 -4.65
N SER A 121 -1.98 16.25 -5.93
CA SER A 121 -3.09 15.61 -6.65
C SER A 121 -3.20 14.10 -6.38
N VAL A 122 -2.11 13.47 -5.94
CA VAL A 122 -1.94 12.00 -5.96
C VAL A 122 -2.42 11.37 -4.67
N TRP A 123 -2.01 11.93 -3.53
CA TRP A 123 -2.49 11.43 -2.24
C TRP A 123 -4.01 11.54 -2.13
N VAL A 124 -4.61 12.64 -2.60
CA VAL A 124 -6.07 12.80 -2.68
C VAL A 124 -6.73 11.72 -3.55
N PHE A 125 -6.13 11.34 -4.68
CA PHE A 125 -6.64 10.27 -5.53
C PHE A 125 -6.52 8.88 -4.87
N LEU A 126 -5.44 8.63 -4.13
CA LEU A 126 -5.23 7.36 -3.40
C LEU A 126 -6.15 7.23 -2.19
N LEU A 127 -6.37 8.33 -1.46
CA LEU A 127 -7.36 8.41 -0.40
C LEU A 127 -8.76 8.10 -0.92
N LEU A 128 -9.16 8.74 -2.03
CA LEU A 128 -10.43 8.44 -2.70
C LEU A 128 -10.50 7.00 -3.21
N GLY A 129 -9.41 6.45 -3.73
CA GLY A 129 -9.33 5.06 -4.21
C GLY A 129 -9.49 4.03 -3.09
N SER A 130 -8.71 4.16 -2.01
CA SER A 130 -8.81 3.30 -0.83
C SER A 130 -10.20 3.38 -0.18
N GLU A 131 -10.72 4.60 0.00
CA GLU A 131 -12.04 4.80 0.59
C GLU A 131 -13.18 4.28 -0.31
N ALA A 132 -13.06 4.38 -1.64
CA ALA A 132 -14.02 3.80 -2.58
C ALA A 132 -14.03 2.27 -2.52
N ILE A 133 -12.85 1.62 -2.43
CA ILE A 133 -12.73 0.17 -2.28
C ILE A 133 -13.40 -0.30 -0.97
N LYS A 134 -13.13 0.39 0.14
CA LYS A 134 -13.76 0.12 1.45
C LYS A 134 -15.28 0.33 1.44
N THR A 135 -15.72 1.45 0.85
CA THR A 135 -17.14 1.77 0.70
C THR A 135 -17.86 0.71 -0.13
N PHE A 136 -17.23 0.19 -1.18
CA PHE A 136 -17.75 -0.91 -1.99
C PHE A 136 -17.81 -2.24 -1.22
N ARG A 137 -16.77 -2.62 -0.46
CA ARG A 137 -16.80 -3.83 0.40
C ARG A 137 -17.92 -3.76 1.45
N ALA A 138 -18.17 -2.58 2.02
CA ALA A 138 -19.26 -2.37 2.98
C ALA A 138 -20.65 -2.24 2.32
N ASN A 139 -20.73 -1.73 1.09
CA ASN A 139 -21.97 -1.45 0.36
C ASN A 139 -21.78 -1.77 -1.15
N PRO A 140 -21.86 -3.05 -1.57
CA PRO A 140 -21.62 -3.44 -2.97
C PRO A 140 -22.71 -2.97 -3.94
N TYR A 141 -23.87 -2.54 -3.42
CA TYR A 141 -24.96 -1.96 -4.20
C TYR A 141 -24.87 -0.42 -4.23
N PHE A 142 -24.93 0.17 -5.42
CA PHE A 142 -24.81 1.61 -5.67
C PHE A 142 -26.04 2.40 -5.16
N LEU A 143 -26.16 2.54 -3.84
CA LEU A 143 -27.23 3.30 -3.18
C LEU A 143 -26.97 4.82 -3.25
N ARG A 144 -28.00 5.54 -3.68
CA ARG A 144 -27.91 6.88 -4.30
C ARG A 144 -27.84 8.05 -3.30
N THR A 145 -26.79 8.13 -2.48
CA THR A 145 -26.42 9.40 -1.77
C THR A 145 -24.95 9.44 -1.35
N TRP A 146 -24.21 10.47 -1.81
CA TRP A 146 -22.90 10.84 -1.27
C TRP A 146 -23.08 11.67 0.03
N ILE A 147 -23.45 11.00 1.13
CA ILE A 147 -23.47 11.57 2.49
C ILE A 147 -22.99 10.47 3.46
N PRO A 148 -22.06 10.73 4.40
CA PRO A 148 -21.60 9.72 5.34
C PRO A 148 -22.74 9.19 6.23
N SER A 149 -22.83 7.87 6.34
CA SER A 149 -23.90 7.13 7.05
C SER A 149 -24.13 7.58 8.50
N ASN A 150 -23.09 8.07 9.18
CA ASN A 150 -23.13 8.60 10.54
C ASN A 150 -24.07 9.83 10.73
N LEU A 151 -24.58 10.42 9.64
CA LEU A 151 -25.49 11.57 9.64
C LEU A 151 -26.95 11.24 9.28
N LEU A 152 -27.28 10.00 8.89
CA LEU A 152 -28.58 9.65 8.28
C LEU A 152 -29.34 8.49 8.96
N SER A 153 -29.33 8.43 10.29
CA SER A 153 -30.29 7.60 11.04
C SER A 153 -31.62 8.33 11.25
N ILE A 154 -32.40 8.53 10.17
CA ILE A 154 -33.75 9.12 10.23
C ILE A 154 -34.75 8.33 9.36
N ARG A 155 -35.60 7.55 10.04
CA ARG A 155 -36.91 7.02 9.60
C ARG A 155 -36.99 6.23 8.27
N GLY A 156 -36.98 4.91 8.42
CA GLY A 156 -38.03 4.06 7.83
C GLY A 156 -38.73 3.31 8.97
N GLY A 157 -40.06 3.34 9.07
CA GLY A 157 -40.73 2.66 10.19
C GLY A 157 -42.26 2.61 10.09
N HIS A 158 -42.80 1.41 10.29
CA HIS A 158 -44.19 1.11 10.63
C HIS A 158 -44.23 -0.30 11.30
N PRO A 159 -45.31 -0.70 12.00
CA PRO A 159 -45.26 -0.65 13.45
C PRO A 159 -45.21 -2.02 14.14
N LEU A 160 -44.59 -2.08 15.32
CA LEU A 160 -44.80 -3.15 16.30
C LEU A 160 -45.87 -2.73 17.32
N ASP A 161 -46.72 -3.68 17.69
CA ASP A 161 -47.89 -3.47 18.55
C ASP A 161 -47.53 -3.17 20.02
N ARG A 162 -48.37 -2.37 20.69
CA ARG A 162 -48.22 -1.95 22.09
C ARG A 162 -49.12 -2.78 23.02
N SER A 163 -48.77 -4.04 23.24
CA SER A 163 -49.59 -4.95 24.07
C SER A 163 -48.82 -5.75 25.14
N LYS A 164 -47.92 -5.10 25.91
CA LYS A 164 -47.58 -5.51 27.30
C LYS A 164 -47.05 -4.37 28.17
N ILE A 165 -47.19 -4.53 29.49
CA ILE A 165 -47.31 -3.43 30.47
C ILE A 165 -46.43 -3.68 31.73
N LYS A 166 -45.77 -2.59 32.19
CA LYS A 166 -45.23 -2.31 33.55
C LYS A 166 -44.61 -3.46 34.39
N SER A 167 -43.29 -3.38 34.59
CA SER A 167 -42.62 -3.21 35.91
C SER A 167 -41.09 -3.13 35.68
N SER A 168 -40.26 -2.41 36.42
CA SER A 168 -40.43 -1.63 37.67
C SER A 168 -39.65 -0.30 37.59
N TRP A 169 -39.84 0.63 38.54
CA TRP A 169 -39.10 1.90 38.67
C TRP A 169 -38.65 2.14 40.11
N SER A 170 -37.38 2.48 40.31
CA SER A 170 -36.82 3.18 41.50
C SER A 170 -35.45 3.75 41.07
N THR A 171 -35.08 5.05 41.13
CA THR A 171 -34.96 6.00 42.28
C THR A 171 -34.05 5.46 43.40
N SER A 172 -33.04 6.15 43.94
CA SER A 172 -32.66 7.59 44.00
C SER A 172 -31.12 7.73 44.02
N ALA A 173 -30.44 8.70 43.38
CA ALA A 173 -30.29 10.15 43.65
C ALA A 173 -29.40 10.57 44.87
N LEU A 174 -28.21 11.13 44.55
CA LEU A 174 -27.44 12.21 45.23
C LEU A 174 -27.27 12.26 46.78
N ARG A 175 -25.99 12.26 47.24
CA ARG A 175 -25.48 13.24 48.23
C ARG A 175 -23.94 13.39 48.22
N VAL A 176 -23.45 14.50 48.78
CA VAL A 176 -22.04 14.88 49.03
C VAL A 176 -21.87 15.27 50.50
N SER A 177 -20.76 14.91 51.16
CA SER A 177 -20.37 15.42 52.50
C SER A 177 -18.91 15.11 52.90
N ARG A 178 -18.21 16.09 53.51
CA ARG A 178 -17.00 15.95 54.38
C ARG A 178 -17.41 16.12 55.86
N PRO A 179 -16.57 15.73 56.87
CA PRO A 179 -15.43 16.51 57.44
C PRO A 179 -14.13 15.64 57.51
N GLU A 180 -12.87 16.05 57.81
CA GLU A 180 -12.22 16.98 58.80
C GLU A 180 -12.24 16.49 60.27
N ASP A 181 -11.14 16.43 61.07
CA ASP A 181 -9.65 16.36 60.86
C ASP A 181 -9.13 15.32 61.93
N THR A 182 -7.93 15.18 62.57
CA THR A 182 -6.69 15.95 62.77
C THR A 182 -5.43 15.06 62.94
N ARG A 183 -4.34 15.43 62.26
CA ARG A 183 -2.95 15.74 62.74
C ARG A 183 -2.36 15.10 64.05
N PRO A 184 -1.01 15.11 64.26
CA PRO A 184 0.11 14.88 63.32
C PRO A 184 1.38 14.19 63.92
N VAL A 185 2.23 13.52 63.12
CA VAL A 185 3.70 13.42 63.40
C VAL A 185 4.56 13.52 62.12
N ARG A 186 5.60 14.35 62.24
CA ARG A 186 6.77 14.69 61.39
C ARG A 186 7.59 13.49 60.85
N HIS A 187 8.49 13.57 59.84
CA HIS A 187 8.80 14.57 58.78
C HIS A 187 9.78 13.98 57.72
N SER A 188 10.15 14.79 56.72
CA SER A 188 11.09 14.58 55.59
C SER A 188 10.53 13.70 54.46
N SER A 189 10.75 14.00 53.18
CA SER A 189 11.54 15.11 52.57
C SER A 189 10.78 15.81 51.43
N ASN A 190 11.02 17.11 51.27
CA ASN A 190 10.34 18.07 50.37
C ASN A 190 9.87 17.56 49.01
N ASP A 191 8.58 17.78 48.72
CA ASP A 191 8.09 18.03 47.36
C ASP A 191 8.52 19.42 46.85
N LEU A 192 8.51 19.59 45.52
CA LEU A 192 8.35 20.89 44.87
C LEU A 192 7.43 20.74 43.65
N ASP A 193 6.56 21.72 43.46
CA ASP A 193 5.41 21.63 42.55
C ASP A 193 5.75 21.54 41.05
N GLY A 194 5.00 20.68 40.36
CA GLY A 194 4.01 21.18 39.41
C GLY A 194 4.51 21.78 38.10
N ARG A 195 5.00 20.93 37.19
CA ARG A 195 4.65 20.99 35.75
C ARG A 195 4.95 19.65 35.06
N ALA A 196 3.90 18.99 34.57
CA ALA A 196 4.04 17.92 33.57
C ALA A 196 4.38 18.60 32.23
N ASP A 197 5.67 18.81 32.00
CA ASP A 197 6.14 19.75 30.99
C ASP A 197 6.09 19.14 29.58
N CYS A 198 5.37 19.81 28.66
CA CYS A 198 5.15 19.34 27.28
C CYS A 198 6.41 19.48 26.39
N SER A 199 7.59 19.56 27.01
CA SER A 199 8.89 19.82 26.40
C SER A 199 9.66 18.54 26.09
N HIS A 200 9.40 17.41 26.76
CA HIS A 200 10.22 16.20 26.64
C HIS A 200 10.11 15.54 25.24
N GLU A 201 8.89 15.43 24.71
CA GLU A 201 8.63 15.04 23.30
C GLU A 201 9.35 15.96 22.31
N LEU A 202 9.21 17.28 22.50
CA LEU A 202 9.85 18.27 21.63
C LEU A 202 11.38 18.23 21.76
N TYR A 203 11.91 17.84 22.91
CA TYR A 203 13.33 17.62 23.14
C TYR A 203 13.83 16.41 22.37
N TRP A 204 13.08 15.30 22.29
CA TRP A 204 13.42 14.16 21.45
C TRP A 204 13.30 14.45 19.94
N VAL A 205 12.29 15.22 19.51
CA VAL A 205 12.18 15.66 18.11
C VAL A 205 13.34 16.60 17.74
N LEU A 206 13.66 17.60 18.58
CA LEU A 206 14.78 18.51 18.36
C LEU A 206 16.14 17.81 18.52
N ALA A 207 16.26 16.82 19.40
CA ALA A 207 17.42 15.95 19.50
C ALA A 207 17.57 15.11 18.24
N THR A 208 16.50 14.54 17.68
CA THR A 208 16.52 13.75 16.44
C THR A 208 16.90 14.61 15.23
N VAL A 209 16.35 15.83 15.12
CA VAL A 209 16.76 16.79 14.06
C VAL A 209 18.20 17.28 14.27
N ARG A 210 18.67 17.43 15.52
CA ARG A 210 20.07 17.74 15.82
C ARG A 210 20.99 16.55 15.59
N THR A 211 20.60 15.30 15.87
CA THR A 211 21.42 14.11 15.63
C THR A 211 21.42 13.73 14.17
N MET A 212 20.36 13.98 13.39
CA MET A 212 20.42 13.86 11.92
C MET A 212 21.33 14.91 11.29
N LYS A 213 21.28 16.18 11.74
CA LYS A 213 22.27 17.19 11.34
C LYS A 213 23.68 16.85 11.81
N ALA A 214 23.83 16.30 13.01
CA ALA A 214 25.12 15.86 13.54
C ALA A 214 25.64 14.62 12.81
N LEU A 215 24.81 13.66 12.42
CA LEU A 215 25.18 12.47 11.63
C LEU A 215 25.58 12.88 10.21
N GLY A 216 24.84 13.79 9.57
CA GLY A 216 25.26 14.39 8.31
C GLY A 216 26.62 15.09 8.42
N ALA A 217 26.86 15.82 9.51
CA ALA A 217 28.16 16.43 9.79
C ALA A 217 29.25 15.44 10.25
N MET A 218 28.89 14.32 10.87
CA MET A 218 29.79 13.33 11.46
C MET A 218 30.25 12.32 10.41
N TYR A 219 29.39 11.86 9.50
CA TYR A 219 29.82 11.18 8.27
C TYR A 219 30.77 12.07 7.44
N PHE A 220 30.53 13.38 7.40
CA PHE A 220 31.42 14.34 6.73
C PHE A 220 32.74 14.61 7.48
N LYS A 221 32.80 14.34 8.80
CA LYS A 221 33.96 14.65 9.67
C LYS A 221 34.77 13.42 10.08
N GLN A 222 34.18 12.23 10.05
CA GLN A 222 34.84 10.96 10.39
C GLN A 222 35.69 10.42 9.22
N SER A 223 35.48 10.93 8.01
CA SER A 223 36.35 10.71 6.84
C SER A 223 37.67 11.52 6.87
N LEU A 224 38.00 12.21 7.97
CA LEU A 224 39.03 13.26 8.00
C LEU A 224 40.13 13.13 9.07
N HIS A 225 40.19 12.03 9.84
CA HIS A 225 41.26 11.79 10.83
C HIS A 225 41.91 10.41 10.69
N GLY A 226 42.99 10.37 9.91
CA GLY A 226 44.01 9.32 9.88
C GLY A 226 45.36 9.95 9.58
N HIS A 227 46.38 9.63 10.37
CA HIS A 227 47.77 10.05 10.15
C HIS A 227 48.40 9.26 8.98
N SER A 228 49.39 9.76 8.22
CA SER A 228 50.11 11.05 8.25
C SER A 228 50.89 11.31 6.95
N GLY A 229 51.09 12.58 6.60
CA GLY A 229 52.33 13.02 5.93
C GLY A 229 52.51 12.72 4.44
N THR A 230 51.80 13.44 3.57
CA THR A 230 52.33 13.93 2.28
C THR A 230 51.42 15.00 1.71
N GLU A 231 51.96 16.07 1.14
CA GLU A 231 51.16 17.14 0.55
C GLU A 231 50.71 16.78 -0.87
N PHE A 232 49.40 16.61 -1.07
CA PHE A 232 48.76 16.57 -2.39
C PHE A 232 47.53 17.49 -2.41
N PRO A 233 47.25 18.20 -3.52
CA PRO A 233 46.21 19.23 -3.58
C PRO A 233 44.79 18.66 -3.44
N GLN A 234 43.89 19.51 -2.93
CA GLN A 234 42.65 19.10 -2.28
C GLN A 234 41.53 18.59 -3.21
N VAL A 235 40.61 17.83 -2.60
CA VAL A 235 39.42 17.23 -3.22
C VAL A 235 38.36 18.29 -3.57
N ALA A 236 38.59 19.03 -4.65
CA ALA A 236 37.56 19.82 -5.34
C ALA A 236 36.76 19.01 -6.38
N LEU A 237 37.06 17.71 -6.51
CA LEU A 237 36.75 16.88 -7.68
C LEU A 237 35.52 15.96 -7.49
N SER A 238 34.38 16.55 -7.12
CA SER A 238 33.07 15.85 -7.13
C SER A 238 31.91 16.78 -7.51
N MET A 239 31.88 18.01 -6.97
CA MET A 239 30.93 19.06 -7.38
C MET A 239 31.28 19.71 -8.75
N ALA A 240 32.46 19.42 -9.32
CA ALA A 240 32.98 20.11 -10.51
C ALA A 240 32.56 19.53 -11.88
N LEU A 241 31.77 18.45 -11.90
CA LEU A 241 31.42 17.73 -13.15
C LEU A 241 30.33 18.40 -14.01
N ILE A 242 29.68 19.46 -13.54
CA ILE A 242 28.79 20.29 -14.35
C ILE A 242 29.43 21.68 -14.49
N SER A 243 30.21 21.88 -15.56
CA SER A 243 30.91 23.15 -15.76
C SER A 243 29.94 24.32 -15.95
N PRO A 244 30.30 25.56 -15.58
CA PRO A 244 29.48 26.74 -15.87
C PRO A 244 29.20 26.94 -17.37
N SER A 245 30.11 26.46 -18.24
CA SER A 245 29.91 26.43 -19.69
C SER A 245 28.91 25.35 -20.14
N LEU A 246 28.81 24.22 -19.44
CA LEU A 246 27.78 23.21 -19.67
C LEU A 246 26.40 23.73 -19.23
N VAL A 247 26.28 24.34 -18.04
CA VAL A 247 25.02 24.99 -17.59
C VAL A 247 24.60 26.09 -18.57
N ARG A 248 25.54 26.92 -19.02
CA ARG A 248 25.27 28.00 -19.98
C ARG A 248 24.94 27.48 -21.39
N LYS A 249 25.47 26.34 -21.81
CA LYS A 249 25.01 25.63 -23.03
C LYS A 249 23.61 25.05 -22.86
N LEU A 250 23.31 24.34 -21.76
CA LEU A 250 21.97 23.82 -21.47
C LEU A 250 20.91 24.93 -21.50
N ARG A 251 21.21 26.11 -20.94
CA ARG A 251 20.31 27.27 -20.95
C ARG A 251 20.11 27.89 -22.34
N ASN A 252 21.05 27.67 -23.27
CA ASN A 252 21.01 28.25 -24.62
C ASN A 252 20.50 27.26 -25.68
N ASP A 253 20.64 25.95 -25.48
CA ASP A 253 20.17 24.87 -26.37
C ASP A 253 18.98 24.09 -25.77
N PRO A 254 17.75 24.65 -25.74
CA PRO A 254 16.58 23.99 -25.15
C PRO A 254 16.28 22.61 -25.78
N TYR A 255 16.54 22.44 -27.08
CA TYR A 255 16.36 21.15 -27.76
C TYR A 255 17.23 20.03 -27.16
N LEU A 256 18.45 20.33 -26.71
CA LEU A 256 19.35 19.34 -26.12
C LEU A 256 18.82 18.88 -24.75
N LEU A 257 18.33 19.84 -23.96
CA LEU A 257 17.68 19.63 -22.66
C LEU A 257 16.39 18.81 -22.77
N PHE A 258 15.53 19.09 -23.74
CA PHE A 258 14.18 18.51 -23.79
C PHE A 258 14.04 17.30 -24.72
N ALA A 259 14.95 17.07 -25.67
CA ALA A 259 14.83 15.99 -26.66
C ALA A 259 15.90 14.89 -26.56
N ARG A 260 17.11 15.17 -26.07
CA ARG A 260 18.22 14.18 -26.02
C ARG A 260 18.55 13.67 -24.63
N LEU A 261 18.61 14.55 -23.63
CA LEU A 261 18.96 14.18 -22.25
C LEU A 261 17.89 13.29 -21.56
N PRO A 262 16.57 13.57 -21.62
CA PRO A 262 15.60 12.88 -20.76
C PRO A 262 15.44 11.37 -21.03
N PRO A 263 15.47 10.86 -22.28
CA PRO A 263 15.49 9.42 -22.52
C PRO A 263 16.74 8.73 -21.96
N PHE A 264 17.90 9.38 -22.00
CA PHE A 264 19.13 8.82 -21.45
C PHE A 264 19.09 8.75 -19.91
N VAL A 265 18.59 9.82 -19.26
CA VAL A 265 18.39 9.83 -17.79
C VAL A 265 17.33 8.81 -17.38
N SER A 266 16.17 8.76 -18.06
CA SER A 266 15.11 7.76 -17.82
C SER A 266 15.64 6.31 -17.94
N PHE A 267 16.47 6.02 -18.95
CA PHE A 267 17.11 4.72 -19.08
C PHE A 267 18.09 4.41 -17.94
N ILE A 268 18.93 5.38 -17.56
CA ILE A 268 19.83 5.24 -16.40
C ILE A 268 19.03 5.00 -15.12
N CYS A 269 17.93 5.69 -14.87
CA CYS A 269 17.10 5.48 -13.69
C CYS A 269 16.57 4.04 -13.60
N ILE A 270 16.13 3.45 -14.72
CA ILE A 270 15.71 2.03 -14.74
C ILE A 270 16.89 1.09 -14.46
N ILE A 271 18.03 1.28 -15.13
CA ILE A 271 19.21 0.43 -14.95
C ILE A 271 19.75 0.51 -13.53
N VAL A 272 19.88 1.71 -12.97
CA VAL A 272 20.32 1.91 -11.58
C VAL A 272 19.28 1.34 -10.60
N GLY A 273 17.98 1.48 -10.86
CA GLY A 273 16.93 0.87 -10.04
C GLY A 273 17.04 -0.66 -9.98
N VAL A 274 17.26 -1.33 -11.13
CA VAL A 274 17.46 -2.78 -11.20
C VAL A 274 18.78 -3.21 -10.55
N VAL A 275 19.88 -2.53 -10.85
CA VAL A 275 21.19 -2.82 -10.23
C VAL A 275 21.12 -2.63 -8.71
N TRP A 276 20.42 -1.61 -8.21
CA TRP A 276 20.25 -1.38 -6.78
C TRP A 276 19.55 -2.56 -6.09
N LEU A 277 18.52 -3.17 -6.71
CA LEU A 277 17.89 -4.38 -6.19
C LEU A 277 18.90 -5.54 -6.09
N LEU A 278 19.72 -5.72 -7.13
CA LEU A 278 20.75 -6.78 -7.18
C LEU A 278 21.90 -6.55 -6.18
N LEU A 279 22.10 -5.33 -5.67
CA LEU A 279 23.09 -5.06 -4.62
C LEU A 279 22.58 -5.40 -3.20
N LEU A 280 21.25 -5.47 -2.99
CA LEU A 280 20.65 -5.68 -1.65
C LEU A 280 21.10 -6.99 -0.94
N PRO A 281 21.28 -8.14 -1.62
CA PRO A 281 21.71 -9.39 -0.98
C PRO A 281 23.16 -9.39 -0.48
N LEU A 282 23.97 -8.38 -0.81
CA LEU A 282 25.36 -8.25 -0.37
C LEU A 282 25.45 -7.94 1.14
N ASN A 283 26.60 -8.21 1.75
CA ASN A 283 26.80 -8.08 3.20
C ASN A 283 26.76 -6.63 3.68
N GLU A 284 27.07 -5.69 2.79
CA GLU A 284 27.20 -4.26 3.06
C GLU A 284 25.84 -3.54 3.11
N TYR A 285 24.84 -4.08 2.40
CA TYR A 285 23.48 -3.52 2.30
C TYR A 285 22.44 -4.27 3.14
N SER A 286 22.73 -5.50 3.56
CA SER A 286 21.86 -6.33 4.41
C SER A 286 22.39 -6.46 5.83
N ARG A 287 21.50 -6.35 6.82
CA ARG A 287 21.82 -6.38 8.25
C ARG A 287 21.46 -7.73 8.86
N GLN A 288 22.18 -8.13 9.91
CA GLN A 288 21.71 -9.22 10.76
C GLN A 288 20.43 -8.79 11.48
N THR A 289 19.53 -9.75 11.70
CA THR A 289 18.35 -9.52 12.54
C THR A 289 18.75 -9.38 14.01
N TYR A 290 17.94 -8.62 14.75
CA TYR A 290 18.04 -8.43 16.19
C TYR A 290 16.62 -8.21 16.71
N ILE A 291 16.41 -8.40 18.01
CA ILE A 291 15.13 -8.07 18.66
C ILE A 291 15.30 -6.69 19.31
N SER A 292 14.44 -5.75 18.94
CA SER A 292 14.39 -4.41 19.51
C SER A 292 13.59 -4.37 20.81
N GLU A 293 12.48 -5.12 20.87
CA GLU A 293 11.60 -5.14 22.03
C GLU A 293 12.16 -6.01 23.16
N ASN A 294 12.64 -5.35 24.21
CA ASN A 294 13.26 -5.99 25.37
C ASN A 294 12.27 -6.87 26.16
N ALA A 295 10.96 -6.57 26.13
CA ALA A 295 9.94 -7.33 26.85
C ALA A 295 9.72 -8.76 26.29
N LEU A 296 10.08 -9.04 25.03
CA LEU A 296 9.88 -10.35 24.41
C LEU A 296 10.70 -11.47 25.07
N LEU A 297 11.89 -11.16 25.61
CA LEU A 297 12.77 -12.08 26.36
C LEU A 297 12.82 -13.51 25.76
N PRO A 298 13.17 -13.66 24.47
CA PRO A 298 13.01 -14.90 23.71
C PRO A 298 13.72 -16.08 24.39
N GLY A 299 12.98 -17.16 24.61
CA GLY A 299 13.52 -18.42 25.12
C GLY A 299 14.14 -18.38 26.53
N GLN A 300 14.00 -17.27 27.28
CA GLN A 300 14.57 -17.16 28.64
C GLN A 300 13.85 -18.02 29.68
N VAL A 301 12.63 -18.51 29.38
CA VAL A 301 11.82 -19.31 30.31
C VAL A 301 11.81 -20.77 29.85
N HIS A 302 12.14 -21.70 30.75
CA HIS A 302 12.02 -23.14 30.48
C HIS A 302 10.57 -23.54 30.21
N THR A 303 10.34 -24.19 29.08
CA THR A 303 9.05 -24.79 28.69
C THR A 303 8.85 -26.13 29.37
N TYR A 304 7.64 -26.40 29.87
CA TYR A 304 7.32 -27.63 30.59
C TYR A 304 6.30 -28.52 29.86
N PHE A 305 5.87 -28.14 28.64
CA PHE A 305 5.00 -28.97 27.81
C PHE A 305 5.73 -30.25 27.37
N GLY A 306 5.17 -31.41 27.66
CA GLY A 306 5.80 -32.70 27.37
C GLY A 306 5.33 -33.84 28.26
N GLY A 307 6.00 -34.99 28.13
CA GLY A 307 5.79 -36.16 28.99
C GLY A 307 4.34 -36.64 28.98
N SER A 308 3.64 -36.47 30.10
CA SER A 308 2.24 -36.92 30.26
C SER A 308 1.27 -36.29 29.25
N GLU A 309 1.52 -35.06 28.78
CA GLU A 309 0.63 -34.41 27.81
C GLU A 309 0.72 -35.03 26.41
N GLN A 310 1.77 -35.81 26.11
CA GLN A 310 1.85 -36.60 24.86
C GLN A 310 0.78 -37.70 24.79
N ASN A 311 0.41 -38.27 25.93
CA ASN A 311 -0.69 -39.25 26.00
C ASN A 311 -2.06 -38.59 25.78
N ILE A 312 -2.20 -37.33 26.17
CA ILE A 312 -3.42 -36.53 25.98
C ILE A 312 -3.56 -36.12 24.51
N PHE A 313 -2.47 -35.66 23.90
CA PHE A 313 -2.39 -35.41 22.46
C PHE A 313 -2.80 -36.65 21.65
N ARG A 314 -2.22 -37.82 21.94
CA ARG A 314 -2.56 -39.09 21.27
C ARG A 314 -4.01 -39.52 21.52
N GLY A 315 -4.57 -39.18 22.68
CA GLY A 315 -5.99 -39.38 22.99
C GLY A 315 -6.90 -38.53 22.10
N TYR A 316 -6.71 -37.21 22.12
CA TYR A 316 -7.49 -36.29 21.28
C TYR A 316 -7.31 -36.55 19.79
N LYS A 317 -6.09 -36.86 19.34
CA LYS A 317 -5.84 -37.25 17.94
C LYS A 317 -6.75 -38.43 17.54
N LYS A 318 -6.67 -39.56 18.25
CA LYS A 318 -7.46 -40.76 17.92
C LYS A 318 -8.96 -40.52 17.98
N GLU A 319 -9.40 -39.66 18.91
CA GLU A 319 -10.80 -39.27 19.08
C GLU A 319 -11.32 -38.40 17.92
N LEU A 320 -10.47 -37.58 17.30
CA LEU A 320 -10.78 -36.82 16.09
C LEU A 320 -10.66 -37.67 14.81
N GLU A 321 -9.59 -38.47 14.71
CA GLU A 321 -9.32 -39.42 13.61
C GLU A 321 -10.49 -40.40 13.40
N GLY A 322 -10.99 -40.99 14.50
CA GLY A 322 -12.15 -41.87 14.46
C GLY A 322 -13.47 -41.19 14.09
N LEU A 323 -13.57 -39.86 14.18
CA LEU A 323 -14.72 -39.10 13.68
C LEU A 323 -14.63 -38.79 12.19
N LEU A 324 -13.43 -38.50 11.69
CA LEU A 324 -13.20 -38.26 10.25
C LEU A 324 -13.50 -39.54 9.44
N ILE A 325 -12.90 -40.68 9.84
CA ILE A 325 -13.18 -42.00 9.22
C ILE A 325 -14.69 -42.29 9.25
N ALA A 326 -15.35 -42.02 10.37
CA ALA A 326 -16.78 -42.29 10.53
C ALA A 326 -17.68 -41.33 9.74
N ASP A 327 -17.21 -40.22 9.16
CA ASP A 327 -18.00 -39.38 8.23
C ASP A 327 -17.68 -39.72 6.76
N GLU A 328 -16.42 -40.08 6.45
CA GLU A 328 -16.02 -40.67 5.17
C GLU A 328 -16.83 -41.94 4.85
N GLU A 329 -16.93 -42.89 5.79
CA GLU A 329 -17.76 -44.10 5.67
C GLU A 329 -19.24 -43.81 5.39
N LYS A 330 -19.74 -42.63 5.76
CA LYS A 330 -21.13 -42.19 5.54
C LYS A 330 -21.32 -41.46 4.20
N GLY A 331 -20.29 -41.39 3.36
CA GLY A 331 -20.32 -40.65 2.10
C GLY A 331 -20.41 -39.13 2.28
N ARG A 332 -20.05 -38.61 3.47
CA ARG A 332 -20.02 -37.19 3.77
C ARG A 332 -18.58 -36.71 3.73
N HIS A 333 -18.21 -36.08 2.62
CA HIS A 333 -16.94 -35.37 2.52
C HIS A 333 -17.09 -33.97 3.14
N GLY A 334 -16.83 -33.85 4.44
CA GLY A 334 -16.86 -32.55 5.11
C GLY A 334 -16.40 -32.55 6.57
N GLU A 335 -15.17 -32.09 6.81
CA GLU A 335 -14.74 -31.60 8.15
C GLU A 335 -15.66 -30.48 8.69
N THR A 336 -16.46 -29.86 7.82
CA THR A 336 -17.56 -28.94 8.10
C THR A 336 -18.77 -29.58 8.80
N ALA A 337 -18.77 -30.89 9.06
CA ALA A 337 -19.89 -31.58 9.69
C ALA A 337 -20.17 -31.04 11.12
N PRO A 338 -21.44 -30.79 11.49
CA PRO A 338 -21.78 -30.25 12.81
C PRO A 338 -21.31 -31.16 13.96
N VAL A 339 -21.18 -32.48 13.71
CA VAL A 339 -20.66 -33.48 14.65
C VAL A 339 -19.21 -33.17 15.07
N VAL A 340 -18.36 -32.71 14.14
CA VAL A 340 -16.97 -32.33 14.44
C VAL A 340 -16.95 -31.09 15.32
N SER A 341 -17.77 -30.08 15.02
CA SER A 341 -17.92 -28.89 15.84
C SER A 341 -18.44 -29.20 17.25
N GLU A 342 -19.50 -30.01 17.37
CA GLU A 342 -20.04 -30.47 18.65
C GLU A 342 -18.97 -31.20 19.46
N LYS A 343 -18.12 -32.01 18.81
CA LYS A 343 -17.01 -32.67 19.49
C LYS A 343 -15.96 -31.69 20.00
N LEU A 344 -15.47 -30.77 19.16
CA LEU A 344 -14.50 -29.74 19.58
C LEU A 344 -15.04 -28.92 20.75
N GLN A 345 -16.32 -28.52 20.68
CA GLN A 345 -17.00 -27.85 21.78
C GLN A 345 -17.05 -28.72 23.04
N SER A 346 -17.30 -30.02 22.94
CA SER A 346 -17.30 -30.94 24.09
C SER A 346 -15.92 -31.04 24.76
N ILE A 347 -14.83 -31.09 23.98
CA ILE A 347 -13.45 -31.19 24.49
C ILE A 347 -13.04 -29.91 25.21
N PHE A 348 -13.34 -28.73 24.62
CA PHE A 348 -13.08 -27.44 25.27
C PHE A 348 -13.93 -27.24 26.54
N ARG A 349 -15.22 -27.64 26.53
CA ARG A 349 -16.10 -27.59 27.73
C ARG A 349 -15.62 -28.54 28.83
N ALA A 350 -15.20 -29.75 28.49
CA ALA A 350 -14.60 -30.70 29.43
C ALA A 350 -13.26 -30.21 30.00
N SER A 351 -12.55 -29.35 29.26
CA SER A 351 -11.34 -28.64 29.72
C SER A 351 -11.64 -27.40 30.56
N GLY A 352 -12.92 -27.10 30.86
CA GLY A 352 -13.33 -25.98 31.70
C GLY A 352 -13.24 -24.60 31.03
N LEU A 353 -13.36 -24.54 29.69
CA LEU A 353 -13.29 -23.30 28.92
C LEU A 353 -14.67 -22.78 28.51
N LYS A 354 -14.76 -21.45 28.31
CA LYS A 354 -15.89 -20.81 27.64
C LYS A 354 -15.74 -21.05 26.13
N VAL A 355 -16.80 -21.51 25.47
CA VAL A 355 -16.76 -21.94 24.06
C VAL A 355 -17.91 -21.35 23.27
N ALA A 356 -17.62 -20.87 22.07
CA ALA A 356 -18.59 -20.38 21.10
C ALA A 356 -18.32 -20.97 19.70
N THR A 357 -19.30 -20.81 18.82
CA THR A 357 -19.17 -21.07 17.39
C THR A 357 -19.64 -19.86 16.60
N GLN A 358 -19.26 -19.82 15.32
CA GLN A 358 -19.61 -18.76 14.39
C GLN A 358 -19.81 -19.36 13.00
N ASN A 359 -21.00 -19.18 12.42
CA ASN A 359 -21.26 -19.52 11.02
C ASN A 359 -20.79 -18.39 10.10
N TYR A 360 -20.32 -18.75 8.91
CA TYR A 360 -19.98 -17.79 7.86
C TYR A 360 -20.32 -18.32 6.47
N GLU A 361 -20.66 -17.40 5.57
CA GLU A 361 -20.86 -17.67 4.14
C GLU A 361 -20.24 -16.52 3.33
N TYR A 362 -19.42 -16.86 2.34
CA TYR A 362 -18.88 -15.94 1.33
C TYR A 362 -19.23 -16.44 -0.07
N HIS A 363 -19.57 -15.54 -0.97
CA HIS A 363 -19.76 -15.84 -2.39
C HIS A 363 -18.63 -15.20 -3.19
N SER A 364 -17.96 -15.97 -4.04
CA SER A 364 -16.94 -15.45 -4.95
C SER A 364 -16.85 -16.29 -6.23
N ALA A 365 -16.69 -15.63 -7.38
CA ALA A 365 -16.61 -16.27 -8.71
C ALA A 365 -17.70 -17.33 -9.01
N GLY A 366 -18.88 -17.21 -8.40
CA GLY A 366 -19.99 -18.19 -8.51
C GLY A 366 -19.87 -19.43 -7.62
N ALA A 367 -18.83 -19.52 -6.78
CA ALA A 367 -18.71 -20.51 -5.72
C ALA A 367 -19.23 -19.96 -4.37
N VAL A 368 -19.56 -20.87 -3.44
CA VAL A 368 -19.99 -20.55 -2.08
C VAL A 368 -19.02 -21.19 -1.08
N HIS A 369 -18.37 -20.36 -0.28
CA HIS A 369 -17.44 -20.75 0.75
C HIS A 369 -18.13 -20.57 2.11
N GLN A 370 -18.60 -21.67 2.69
CA GLN A 370 -19.34 -21.67 3.96
C GLN A 370 -18.66 -22.56 5.00
N GLY A 371 -18.80 -22.20 6.27
CA GLY A 371 -18.23 -22.99 7.36
C GLY A 371 -18.73 -22.57 8.74
N GLN A 372 -18.26 -23.31 9.75
CA GLN A 372 -18.46 -22.97 11.15
C GLN A 372 -17.12 -22.98 11.90
N ASN A 373 -16.69 -21.82 12.38
CA ASN A 373 -15.56 -21.70 13.28
C ASN A 373 -15.96 -22.16 14.69
N VAL A 374 -15.04 -22.81 15.41
CA VAL A 374 -15.18 -23.18 16.82
C VAL A 374 -14.06 -22.50 17.60
N TYR A 375 -14.39 -21.77 18.66
CA TYR A 375 -13.36 -21.10 19.45
C TYR A 375 -13.65 -21.10 20.96
N ALA A 376 -12.58 -21.12 21.74
CA ALA A 376 -12.62 -21.17 23.20
C ALA A 376 -11.68 -20.13 23.82
N ILE A 377 -12.07 -19.57 24.97
CA ILE A 377 -11.31 -18.50 25.64
C ILE A 377 -10.84 -18.96 27.02
N ILE A 378 -9.52 -18.91 27.24
CA ILE A 378 -8.90 -18.94 28.56
C ILE A 378 -8.84 -17.50 29.07
N GLN A 379 -9.52 -17.21 30.17
CA GLN A 379 -9.38 -15.91 30.84
C GLN A 379 -8.11 -15.88 31.69
N ALA A 380 -7.38 -14.76 31.62
CA ALA A 380 -6.09 -14.54 32.28
C ALA A 380 -6.19 -14.66 33.82
N PRO A 381 -5.42 -15.55 34.48
CA PRO A 381 -5.37 -15.59 35.94
C PRO A 381 -4.67 -14.39 36.60
N ARG A 382 -3.97 -13.55 35.83
CA ARG A 382 -3.24 -12.35 36.31
C ARG A 382 -3.56 -11.06 35.56
N GLY A 383 -4.66 -11.01 34.80
CA GLY A 383 -4.98 -9.84 33.97
C GLY A 383 -6.49 -9.55 33.92
N ASP A 384 -6.82 -8.30 33.62
CA ASP A 384 -8.19 -7.77 33.65
C ASP A 384 -9.01 -8.10 32.38
N ALA A 385 -8.59 -9.12 31.62
CA ALA A 385 -9.12 -9.53 30.31
C ALA A 385 -9.18 -8.39 29.25
N THR A 386 -8.35 -7.35 29.42
CA THR A 386 -8.21 -6.19 28.52
C THR A 386 -7.41 -6.50 27.25
N GLU A 387 -6.65 -7.59 27.25
CA GLU A 387 -5.75 -8.00 26.16
C GLU A 387 -5.82 -9.52 25.93
N ALA A 388 -5.61 -9.95 24.69
CA ALA A 388 -5.71 -11.35 24.28
C ALA A 388 -4.61 -11.76 23.28
N ILE A 389 -4.29 -13.06 23.25
CA ILE A 389 -3.42 -13.71 22.26
C ILE A 389 -4.26 -14.76 21.53
N ALA A 390 -4.18 -14.82 20.20
CA ALA A 390 -4.86 -15.84 19.41
C ALA A 390 -3.94 -17.02 19.06
N LEU A 391 -4.44 -18.24 19.24
CA LEU A 391 -3.84 -19.49 18.80
C LEU A 391 -4.79 -20.16 17.80
N VAL A 392 -4.34 -20.29 16.55
CA VAL A 392 -5.18 -20.77 15.45
C VAL A 392 -4.68 -22.12 14.96
N ALA A 393 -5.59 -23.06 14.74
CA ALA A 393 -5.33 -24.29 14.00
C ALA A 393 -6.51 -24.55 13.05
N SER A 394 -6.33 -24.28 11.76
CA SER A 394 -7.30 -24.67 10.74
C SER A 394 -7.30 -26.18 10.55
N TRP A 395 -8.43 -26.77 10.15
CA TRP A 395 -8.49 -28.19 9.76
C TRP A 395 -7.72 -28.47 8.47
N ARG A 396 -7.73 -27.53 7.52
CA ARG A 396 -6.91 -27.57 6.31
C ARG A 396 -5.89 -26.44 6.28
N THR A 397 -4.66 -26.77 5.87
CA THR A 397 -3.61 -25.78 5.57
C THR A 397 -3.96 -24.97 4.32
N VAL A 398 -3.18 -23.94 3.98
CA VAL A 398 -3.34 -23.23 2.69
C VAL A 398 -3.10 -24.16 1.48
N ASP A 399 -2.24 -25.16 1.64
CA ASP A 399 -1.96 -26.21 0.65
C ASP A 399 -3.13 -27.22 0.52
N GLY A 400 -4.14 -27.16 1.41
CA GLY A 400 -5.30 -28.06 1.45
C GLY A 400 -5.08 -29.37 2.23
N GLU A 401 -3.89 -29.55 2.82
CA GLU A 401 -3.50 -30.73 3.60
C GLU A 401 -4.25 -30.80 4.95
N LEU A 402 -4.53 -32.01 5.45
CA LEU A 402 -5.28 -32.23 6.70
C LEU A 402 -4.38 -32.01 7.93
N ASN A 403 -4.63 -30.92 8.66
CA ASN A 403 -3.88 -30.47 9.83
C ASN A 403 -4.31 -31.16 11.15
N LEU A 404 -4.54 -32.48 11.11
CA LEU A 404 -5.03 -33.24 12.27
C LEU A 404 -4.12 -33.10 13.50
N ASN A 405 -2.79 -33.10 13.31
CA ASN A 405 -1.83 -32.97 14.40
C ASN A 405 -1.77 -31.53 14.93
N GLY A 406 -1.97 -30.49 14.10
CA GLY A 406 -2.07 -29.11 14.58
C GLY A 406 -3.31 -28.86 15.44
N VAL A 407 -4.47 -29.36 15.00
CA VAL A 407 -5.74 -29.26 15.77
C VAL A 407 -5.67 -30.04 17.08
N ALA A 408 -5.15 -31.27 17.07
CA ALA A 408 -4.94 -32.06 18.29
C ALA A 408 -3.95 -31.41 19.27
N LEU A 409 -2.90 -30.74 18.75
CA LEU A 409 -1.95 -29.98 19.57
C LEU A 409 -2.59 -28.75 20.19
N ALA A 410 -3.41 -27.99 19.43
CA ALA A 410 -4.14 -26.83 19.94
C ALA A 410 -5.10 -27.21 21.09
N LEU A 411 -5.85 -28.31 20.97
CA LEU A 411 -6.69 -28.84 22.05
C LEU A 411 -5.88 -29.24 23.30
N THR A 412 -4.71 -29.87 23.09
CA THR A 412 -3.82 -30.29 24.18
C THR A 412 -3.22 -29.07 24.90
N LEU A 413 -2.78 -28.07 24.14
CA LEU A 413 -2.28 -26.78 24.65
C LEU A 413 -3.37 -26.01 25.41
N ALA A 414 -4.62 -26.00 24.94
CA ALA A 414 -5.73 -25.34 25.63
C ALA A 414 -5.98 -25.94 27.02
N ARG A 415 -6.02 -27.28 27.12
CA ARG A 415 -6.15 -27.99 28.40
C ARG A 415 -4.92 -27.82 29.30
N TYR A 416 -3.73 -27.75 28.71
CA TYR A 416 -2.47 -27.51 29.43
C TYR A 416 -2.41 -26.08 29.99
N PHE A 417 -2.53 -25.04 29.15
CA PHE A 417 -2.47 -23.63 29.55
C PHE A 417 -3.51 -23.27 30.61
N LYS A 418 -4.71 -23.86 30.57
CA LYS A 418 -5.76 -23.62 31.58
C LYS A 418 -5.35 -24.03 33.02
N ARG A 419 -4.34 -24.89 33.16
CA ARG A 419 -3.78 -25.32 34.46
C ARG A 419 -2.76 -24.33 35.02
N TRP A 420 -2.23 -23.43 34.19
CA TRP A 420 -1.14 -22.52 34.56
C TRP A 420 -1.67 -21.15 34.99
N SER A 421 -1.20 -20.67 36.14
CA SER A 421 -1.58 -19.38 36.71
C SER A 421 -0.65 -18.23 36.30
N LEU A 422 0.10 -18.36 35.20
CA LEU A 422 1.10 -17.35 34.78
C LEU A 422 0.56 -16.29 33.80
N TRP A 423 -0.57 -16.55 33.12
CA TRP A 423 -1.04 -15.71 32.01
C TRP A 423 -1.63 -14.39 32.51
N SER A 424 -1.16 -13.29 31.92
CA SER A 424 -1.65 -11.92 32.09
C SER A 424 -2.50 -11.44 30.91
N LYS A 425 -2.44 -12.12 29.75
CA LYS A 425 -3.36 -11.93 28.64
C LYS A 425 -4.33 -13.12 28.53
N ASP A 426 -5.54 -12.87 28.05
CA ASP A 426 -6.47 -13.92 27.67
C ASP A 426 -5.89 -14.73 26.51
N ILE A 427 -6.23 -16.02 26.39
CA ILE A 427 -5.79 -16.85 25.27
C ILE A 427 -7.00 -17.44 24.56
N ILE A 428 -7.14 -17.08 23.29
CA ILE A 428 -8.22 -17.54 22.41
C ILE A 428 -7.69 -18.67 21.54
N PHE A 429 -8.27 -19.87 21.68
CA PHE A 429 -8.03 -20.98 20.78
C PHE A 429 -9.11 -20.98 19.71
N LEU A 430 -8.70 -20.80 18.45
CA LEU A 430 -9.56 -20.75 17.27
C LEU A 430 -9.29 -21.96 16.37
N ILE A 431 -10.33 -22.73 16.09
CA ILE A 431 -10.29 -23.84 15.13
C ILE A 431 -11.24 -23.49 13.98
N THR A 432 -10.67 -23.34 12.78
CA THR A 432 -11.40 -22.99 11.55
C THR A 432 -11.51 -24.21 10.64
N PRO A 433 -12.52 -24.30 9.76
CA PRO A 433 -12.55 -25.32 8.70
C PRO A 433 -11.36 -25.20 7.74
N ASP A 434 -10.95 -23.97 7.42
CA ASP A 434 -9.90 -23.69 6.45
C ASP A 434 -9.00 -22.51 6.88
N SER A 435 -7.77 -22.50 6.34
CA SER A 435 -6.79 -21.43 6.61
C SER A 435 -7.15 -20.10 5.89
N LYS A 436 -8.04 -20.12 4.87
CA LYS A 436 -8.31 -18.99 3.96
C LYS A 436 -9.51 -18.10 4.34
N SER A 437 -10.69 -18.68 4.59
CA SER A 437 -11.96 -17.97 4.81
C SER A 437 -12.41 -17.94 6.27
N GLY A 438 -12.32 -19.06 7.00
CA GLY A 438 -12.78 -19.13 8.38
C GLY A 438 -12.07 -18.13 9.30
N THR A 439 -10.75 -17.98 9.16
CA THR A 439 -9.97 -17.01 9.94
C THR A 439 -10.39 -15.57 9.63
N GLN A 440 -10.63 -15.25 8.34
CA GLN A 440 -11.09 -13.92 7.92
C GLN A 440 -12.48 -13.60 8.50
N ALA A 441 -13.42 -14.55 8.42
CA ALA A 441 -14.75 -14.38 9.00
C ALA A 441 -14.70 -14.15 10.52
N TRP A 442 -13.79 -14.83 11.22
CA TRP A 442 -13.63 -14.66 12.67
C TRP A 442 -13.07 -13.29 13.02
N ILE A 443 -12.00 -12.83 12.36
CA ILE A 443 -11.37 -11.55 12.68
C ILE A 443 -12.23 -10.35 12.24
N ASP A 444 -12.87 -10.41 11.06
CA ASP A 444 -13.84 -9.40 10.62
C ASP A 444 -14.99 -9.27 11.63
N ALA A 445 -15.43 -10.38 12.25
CA ALA A 445 -16.45 -10.36 13.29
C ALA A 445 -15.92 -9.98 14.69
N TYR A 446 -14.63 -10.16 14.96
CA TYR A 446 -13.98 -9.65 16.17
C TYR A 446 -13.96 -8.12 16.20
N HIS A 447 -13.66 -7.48 15.06
CA HIS A 447 -13.60 -6.03 14.90
C HIS A 447 -14.92 -5.36 14.47
N ASP A 448 -16.03 -6.11 14.38
CA ASP A 448 -17.35 -5.64 13.94
C ASP A 448 -17.36 -5.03 12.52
N MET A 449 -16.48 -5.53 11.64
CA MET A 449 -16.33 -5.15 10.23
C MET A 449 -16.84 -6.24 9.25
N HIS A 450 -17.56 -7.23 9.77
CA HIS A 450 -18.06 -8.38 9.02
C HIS A 450 -19.24 -8.05 8.09
N PRO A 451 -19.34 -8.70 6.91
CA PRO A 451 -20.50 -8.55 6.03
C PRO A 451 -21.73 -9.29 6.60
N PRO A 452 -22.97 -8.97 6.15
CA PRO A 452 -24.19 -9.58 6.69
C PRO A 452 -24.34 -11.11 6.53
N SER A 453 -23.50 -11.75 5.72
CA SER A 453 -23.43 -13.21 5.53
C SER A 453 -22.51 -13.92 6.55
N VAL A 454 -21.84 -13.17 7.41
CA VAL A 454 -20.97 -13.67 8.48
C VAL A 454 -21.65 -13.40 9.83
N GLN A 455 -21.65 -14.38 10.73
CA GLN A 455 -22.25 -14.23 12.05
C GLN A 455 -21.37 -13.38 12.97
N ALA A 456 -21.97 -12.45 13.72
CA ALA A 456 -21.30 -11.73 14.80
C ALA A 456 -20.89 -12.66 15.95
N LEU A 457 -19.73 -12.39 16.58
CA LEU A 457 -19.19 -13.25 17.64
C LEU A 457 -19.98 -13.12 18.97
N PRO A 458 -20.53 -14.21 19.54
CA PRO A 458 -21.25 -14.18 20.81
C PRO A 458 -20.32 -14.11 22.05
N LEU A 459 -19.02 -14.38 21.87
CA LEU A 459 -17.97 -14.17 22.87
C LEU A 459 -16.83 -13.37 22.25
N LYS A 460 -16.38 -12.30 22.91
CA LYS A 460 -15.14 -11.57 22.60
C LYS A 460 -14.28 -11.49 23.87
N SER A 461 -13.01 -11.14 23.70
CA SER A 461 -12.09 -10.81 24.79
C SER A 461 -11.51 -9.40 24.53
N GLY A 462 -10.38 -9.07 25.12
CA GLY A 462 -9.67 -7.80 24.96
C GLY A 462 -9.02 -7.56 23.59
N ALA A 463 -8.18 -6.54 23.51
CA ALA A 463 -7.41 -6.22 22.31
C ALA A 463 -6.44 -7.36 21.95
N LEU A 464 -6.42 -7.77 20.69
CA LEU A 464 -5.52 -8.82 20.21
C LEU A 464 -4.10 -8.27 20.07
N GLN A 465 -3.18 -8.79 20.88
CA GLN A 465 -1.78 -8.36 20.91
C GLN A 465 -0.89 -9.16 19.95
N GLY A 466 -1.36 -10.31 19.46
CA GLY A 466 -0.68 -11.10 18.44
C GLY A 466 -1.38 -12.44 18.20
N ALA A 467 -1.03 -13.10 17.08
CA ALA A 467 -1.57 -14.41 16.71
C ALA A 467 -0.48 -15.41 16.30
N LEU A 468 -0.68 -16.67 16.65
CA LEU A 468 0.20 -17.79 16.30
C LEU A 468 -0.64 -18.90 15.67
N VAL A 469 -0.29 -19.31 14.46
CA VAL A 469 -0.98 -20.39 13.73
C VAL A 469 -0.12 -21.66 13.75
N ILE A 470 -0.74 -22.82 13.97
CA ILE A 470 -0.09 -24.12 14.08
C ILE A 470 -0.52 -25.02 12.91
N GLU A 471 0.42 -25.35 12.02
CA GLU A 471 0.20 -26.28 10.90
C GLU A 471 1.17 -27.48 10.98
N TYR A 472 0.63 -28.66 11.30
CA TYR A 472 1.31 -29.96 11.33
C TYR A 472 0.48 -30.98 10.54
N PRO A 473 0.66 -31.06 9.20
CA PRO A 473 -0.25 -31.75 8.29
C PRO A 473 0.08 -33.23 8.01
N PHE A 474 0.97 -33.86 8.78
CA PHE A 474 1.42 -35.24 8.55
C PHE A 474 1.72 -35.98 9.86
N ASP A 475 1.71 -37.32 9.81
CA ASP A 475 1.83 -38.20 10.99
C ASP A 475 3.21 -38.83 11.20
N HIS A 476 4.25 -38.09 10.80
CA HIS A 476 5.65 -38.45 11.08
C HIS A 476 6.36 -37.27 11.73
N ARG A 477 7.49 -37.55 12.37
CA ARG A 477 8.35 -36.51 12.94
C ARG A 477 8.87 -35.56 11.87
N PHE A 478 9.01 -34.30 12.23
CA PHE A 478 9.50 -33.24 11.35
C PHE A 478 10.98 -32.92 11.59
N GLU A 479 11.54 -32.14 10.69
CA GLU A 479 12.95 -31.76 10.68
C GLU A 479 13.14 -30.26 10.92
N SER A 480 12.30 -29.44 10.28
CA SER A 480 12.37 -27.98 10.34
C SER A 480 11.00 -27.33 10.53
N LEU A 481 11.01 -26.08 10.99
CA LEU A 481 9.84 -25.22 11.05
C LEU A 481 9.94 -24.15 9.97
N HIS A 482 9.02 -24.19 9.02
CA HIS A 482 8.81 -23.13 8.05
C HIS A 482 7.97 -22.03 8.70
N ILE A 483 8.55 -20.84 8.87
CA ILE A 483 7.88 -19.69 9.47
C ILE A 483 7.31 -18.83 8.34
N VAL A 484 5.99 -18.90 8.16
CA VAL A 484 5.27 -18.11 7.15
C VAL A 484 4.83 -16.79 7.78
N TYR A 485 5.13 -15.68 7.08
CA TYR A 485 4.93 -14.32 7.58
C TYR A 485 4.32 -13.36 6.55
N ASP A 486 4.19 -13.74 5.27
CA ASP A 486 3.66 -12.81 4.25
C ASP A 486 2.16 -12.54 4.48
N GLY A 487 1.78 -11.27 4.56
CA GLY A 487 0.40 -10.83 4.69
C GLY A 487 -0.26 -10.50 3.34
N VAL A 488 -1.57 -10.29 3.39
CA VAL A 488 -2.37 -9.79 2.25
C VAL A 488 -1.79 -8.45 1.78
N ASN A 489 -1.88 -8.17 0.47
CA ASN A 489 -1.40 -6.92 -0.14
C ASN A 489 0.11 -6.61 0.08
N GLY A 490 0.92 -7.57 0.51
CA GLY A 490 2.34 -7.36 0.78
C GLY A 490 2.64 -6.71 2.14
N GLN A 491 1.64 -6.63 3.03
CA GLN A 491 1.85 -6.28 4.43
C GLN A 491 2.65 -7.39 5.14
N LEU A 492 3.37 -7.04 6.22
CA LEU A 492 4.20 -7.94 7.00
C LEU A 492 3.95 -7.71 8.50
N PRO A 493 4.08 -8.74 9.36
CA PRO A 493 4.09 -8.55 10.80
C PRO A 493 5.37 -7.83 11.23
N ASN A 494 5.39 -7.33 12.45
CA ASN A 494 6.56 -6.78 13.09
C ASN A 494 7.72 -7.79 13.11
N LEU A 495 8.90 -7.36 12.63
CA LEU A 495 10.08 -8.21 12.46
C LEU A 495 10.52 -8.91 13.78
N ASP A 496 10.23 -8.34 14.95
CA ASP A 496 10.64 -8.94 16.22
C ASP A 496 9.84 -10.20 16.58
N LEU A 497 8.59 -10.34 16.13
CA LEU A 497 7.83 -11.58 16.28
C LEU A 497 8.47 -12.71 15.47
N PHE A 498 8.86 -12.43 14.23
CA PHE A 498 9.59 -13.36 13.37
C PHE A 498 10.95 -13.75 13.99
N ASN A 499 11.73 -12.75 14.45
CA ASN A 499 13.03 -12.98 15.08
C ASN A 499 12.92 -13.80 16.37
N THR A 500 11.86 -13.57 17.17
CA THR A 500 11.58 -14.34 18.38
C THR A 500 11.24 -15.79 18.05
N ALA A 501 10.48 -16.06 16.99
CA ALA A 501 10.20 -17.42 16.53
C ALA A 501 11.45 -18.15 16.02
N VAL A 502 12.32 -17.49 15.24
CA VAL A 502 13.63 -18.03 14.84
C VAL A 502 14.52 -18.32 16.05
N SER A 503 14.59 -17.38 17.00
CA SER A 503 15.42 -17.48 18.21
C SER A 503 14.97 -18.62 19.13
N ILE A 504 13.66 -18.80 19.32
CA ILE A 504 13.10 -19.90 20.11
C ILE A 504 13.29 -21.25 19.39
N ALA A 505 12.94 -21.35 18.10
CA ALA A 505 13.03 -22.59 17.34
C ALA A 505 14.49 -23.08 17.25
N SER A 506 15.38 -22.27 16.67
CA SER A 506 16.76 -22.66 16.41
C SER A 506 17.67 -22.56 17.64
N GLY A 507 17.45 -21.56 18.50
CA GLY A 507 18.28 -21.31 19.68
C GLY A 507 17.86 -22.10 20.91
N GLN A 508 16.58 -22.08 21.29
CA GLN A 508 16.10 -22.78 22.50
C GLN A 508 15.78 -24.26 22.26
N MET A 509 15.18 -24.60 21.11
CA MET A 509 14.68 -25.96 20.83
C MET A 509 15.58 -26.79 19.90
N GLY A 510 16.59 -26.19 19.26
CA GLY A 510 17.47 -26.87 18.30
C GLY A 510 16.75 -27.34 17.03
N ILE A 511 15.70 -26.64 16.62
CA ILE A 511 14.89 -26.92 15.42
C ILE A 511 15.30 -25.94 14.32
N SER A 512 15.67 -26.42 13.14
CA SER A 512 16.01 -25.52 12.03
C SER A 512 14.79 -24.67 11.62
N ALA A 513 14.96 -23.35 11.57
CA ALA A 513 13.95 -22.42 11.06
C ALA A 513 14.22 -22.11 9.58
N ASN A 514 13.18 -22.23 8.75
CA ASN A 514 13.21 -21.98 7.31
C ASN A 514 12.15 -20.92 6.91
N LEU A 515 12.33 -20.27 5.76
CA LEU A 515 11.39 -19.28 5.23
C LEU A 515 11.37 -19.29 3.69
N GLN A 516 10.28 -18.80 3.08
CA GLN A 516 10.08 -18.75 1.62
C GLN A 516 10.34 -20.08 0.87
N GLU A 517 10.00 -21.22 1.49
CA GLU A 517 10.26 -22.58 0.98
C GLU A 517 11.73 -22.84 0.62
N MET A 518 12.66 -22.15 1.30
CA MET A 518 14.10 -22.31 1.13
C MET A 518 14.61 -23.31 2.18
N TRP A 519 14.45 -24.61 1.88
CA TRP A 519 14.83 -25.71 2.79
C TRP A 519 16.34 -25.83 2.99
N GLU A 520 17.11 -25.49 1.97
CA GLU A 520 18.58 -25.49 1.97
C GLU A 520 19.09 -24.08 1.65
N HIS A 521 19.56 -23.36 2.67
CA HIS A 521 20.00 -21.96 2.58
C HIS A 521 21.37 -21.75 3.23
N ASP A 522 22.43 -21.79 2.41
CA ASP A 522 23.85 -21.67 2.78
C ASP A 522 24.34 -20.24 3.09
N ASP A 523 23.44 -19.25 3.03
CA ASP A 523 23.72 -17.80 3.12
C ASP A 523 24.56 -17.24 1.95
N SER A 524 24.67 -17.97 0.84
CA SER A 524 25.25 -17.44 -0.39
C SER A 524 24.42 -16.31 -1.00
N TYR A 525 25.07 -15.45 -1.79
CA TYR A 525 24.41 -14.38 -2.54
C TYR A 525 23.25 -14.91 -3.43
N GLU A 526 23.43 -16.07 -4.07
CA GLU A 526 22.40 -16.67 -4.93
C GLU A 526 21.18 -17.09 -4.12
N LYS A 527 21.37 -17.81 -3.01
CA LYS A 527 20.25 -18.22 -2.14
C LYS A 527 19.54 -17.00 -1.54
N ARG A 528 20.28 -16.00 -1.04
CA ARG A 528 19.70 -14.73 -0.55
C ARG A 528 18.86 -14.01 -1.61
N LEU A 529 19.37 -13.92 -2.85
CA LEU A 529 18.66 -13.31 -3.97
C LEU A 529 17.41 -14.12 -4.34
N GLN A 530 17.48 -15.45 -4.34
CA GLN A 530 16.34 -16.33 -4.57
C GLN A 530 15.27 -16.16 -3.47
N THR A 531 15.67 -16.11 -2.20
CA THR A 531 14.81 -15.83 -1.05
C THR A 531 14.09 -14.49 -1.19
N MET A 532 14.84 -13.42 -1.50
CA MET A 532 14.28 -12.07 -1.69
C MET A 532 13.27 -12.04 -2.84
N LEU A 533 13.62 -12.60 -4.00
CA LEU A 533 12.75 -12.58 -5.18
C LEU A 533 11.48 -13.43 -4.97
N ARG A 534 11.56 -14.56 -4.26
CA ARG A 534 10.37 -15.33 -3.85
C ARG A 534 9.44 -14.52 -2.97
N GLY A 535 9.98 -13.86 -1.93
CA GLY A 535 9.20 -12.98 -1.06
C GLY A 535 8.56 -11.82 -1.82
N MET A 536 9.33 -11.16 -2.71
CA MET A 536 8.80 -10.09 -3.57
C MET A 536 7.66 -10.57 -4.48
N VAL A 537 7.74 -11.78 -5.06
CA VAL A 537 6.65 -12.33 -5.88
C VAL A 537 5.40 -12.57 -5.04
N LYS A 538 5.51 -13.18 -3.85
CA LYS A 538 4.34 -13.40 -2.97
C LYS A 538 3.71 -12.09 -2.50
N GLN A 539 4.50 -11.18 -1.95
CA GLN A 539 4.07 -9.86 -1.52
C GLN A 539 3.42 -9.08 -2.67
N GLY A 540 4.01 -9.15 -3.87
CA GLY A 540 3.51 -8.45 -5.04
C GLY A 540 2.20 -9.03 -5.58
N LEU A 541 1.99 -10.35 -5.50
CA LEU A 541 0.70 -10.96 -5.81
C LEU A 541 -0.37 -10.59 -4.75
N GLY A 542 0.03 -10.38 -3.50
CA GLY A 542 -0.84 -9.92 -2.41
C GLY A 542 -1.80 -10.99 -1.86
N LEU A 543 -1.57 -12.26 -2.21
CA LEU A 543 -2.31 -13.43 -1.73
C LEU A 543 -2.05 -13.68 -0.23
N ALA A 544 -3.04 -14.19 0.51
CA ALA A 544 -2.80 -14.77 1.82
C ALA A 544 -1.95 -16.04 1.69
N THR A 545 -1.00 -16.24 2.61
CA THR A 545 -0.07 -17.39 2.61
C THR A 545 -0.28 -18.32 3.80
N GLY A 546 -1.12 -17.93 4.76
CA GLY A 546 -1.54 -18.70 5.93
C GLY A 546 -2.68 -17.97 6.64
N ALA A 547 -3.31 -18.62 7.62
CA ALA A 547 -4.33 -17.97 8.46
C ALA A 547 -3.79 -16.71 9.19
N HIS A 548 -2.47 -16.59 9.38
CA HIS A 548 -1.83 -15.39 9.93
C HIS A 548 -2.08 -14.15 9.05
N SER A 549 -2.18 -14.32 7.73
CA SER A 549 -2.35 -13.21 6.79
C SER A 549 -3.65 -12.41 7.01
N SER A 550 -4.68 -13.00 7.64
CA SER A 550 -5.94 -12.32 7.97
C SER A 550 -5.84 -11.34 9.16
N PHE A 551 -4.84 -11.50 10.04
CA PHE A 551 -4.67 -10.66 11.23
C PHE A 551 -3.90 -9.36 10.95
N ILE A 552 -2.95 -9.40 10.02
CA ILE A 552 -2.04 -8.28 9.72
C ILE A 552 -2.79 -7.00 9.25
N PRO A 553 -3.88 -7.07 8.44
CA PRO A 553 -4.70 -5.89 8.09
C PRO A 553 -5.38 -5.18 9.27
N TYR A 554 -5.45 -5.84 10.44
CA TYR A 554 -5.99 -5.27 11.69
C TYR A 554 -4.88 -4.81 12.65
N HIS A 555 -3.63 -4.72 12.18
CA HIS A 555 -2.43 -4.42 12.97
C HIS A 555 -2.15 -5.41 14.11
N ILE A 556 -2.54 -6.67 13.90
CA ILE A 556 -2.28 -7.78 14.83
C ILE A 556 -1.15 -8.61 14.22
N ASP A 557 0.01 -8.57 14.86
CA ASP A 557 1.20 -9.29 14.38
C ASP A 557 0.99 -10.80 14.47
N ALA A 558 1.19 -11.48 13.35
CA ALA A 558 0.85 -12.89 13.22
C ALA A 558 1.83 -13.66 12.33
N ILE A 559 2.11 -14.91 12.71
CA ILE A 559 2.93 -15.86 11.96
C ILE A 559 2.33 -17.26 11.97
N THR A 560 2.58 -18.05 10.92
CA THR A 560 2.25 -19.47 10.87
C THR A 560 3.50 -20.33 11.03
N LEU A 561 3.44 -21.30 11.94
CA LEU A 561 4.47 -22.31 12.17
C LEU A 561 4.06 -23.60 11.44
N GLN A 562 4.65 -23.84 10.27
CA GLN A 562 4.47 -25.05 9.49
C GLN A 562 5.60 -26.06 9.77
N THR A 563 5.27 -27.28 10.19
CA THR A 563 6.27 -28.38 10.21
C THR A 563 6.55 -28.86 8.79
N LYS A 564 7.82 -29.04 8.39
CA LYS A 564 8.18 -29.71 7.12
C LYS A 564 9.45 -30.59 7.31
N GLY A 565 9.68 -31.51 6.37
CA GLY A 565 10.79 -32.48 6.39
C GLY A 565 10.52 -33.76 7.21
N ASN A 566 11.47 -34.70 7.19
CA ASN A 566 11.41 -35.99 7.90
C ASN A 566 12.58 -36.07 8.89
N GLY A 567 12.30 -35.93 10.19
CA GLY A 567 13.36 -35.73 11.18
C GLY A 567 13.11 -36.33 12.55
N TRP A 568 13.69 -35.72 13.57
CA TRP A 568 13.67 -36.21 14.96
C TRP A 568 12.71 -35.45 15.87
N GLN A 569 12.16 -34.32 15.41
CA GLN A 569 11.32 -33.43 16.22
C GLN A 569 9.86 -33.91 16.21
N ASP A 570 9.19 -33.81 17.35
CA ASP A 570 7.86 -34.38 17.59
C ASP A 570 6.82 -33.33 18.01
N GLU A 571 5.57 -33.78 18.21
CA GLU A 571 4.47 -32.93 18.67
C GLU A 571 4.76 -32.17 19.97
N MET A 572 5.66 -32.69 20.83
CA MET A 572 6.06 -32.05 22.08
C MET A 572 7.17 -31.02 21.86
N ALA A 573 8.02 -31.17 20.83
CA ALA A 573 8.94 -30.11 20.39
C ALA A 573 8.19 -28.89 19.82
N LEU A 574 7.20 -29.12 18.96
CA LEU A 574 6.34 -28.04 18.45
C LEU A 574 5.55 -27.37 19.59
N GLY A 575 4.93 -28.15 20.47
CA GLY A 575 4.17 -27.61 21.61
C GLY A 575 5.00 -26.78 22.59
N ARG A 576 6.28 -27.13 22.81
CA ARG A 576 7.22 -26.29 23.58
C ARG A 576 7.58 -25.00 22.85
N THR A 577 7.82 -25.05 21.54
CA THR A 577 8.05 -23.85 20.71
C THR A 577 6.87 -22.87 20.85
N VAL A 578 5.64 -23.38 20.80
CA VAL A 578 4.41 -22.58 21.00
C VAL A 578 4.27 -22.08 22.43
N GLU A 579 4.55 -22.90 23.47
CA GLU A 579 4.56 -22.46 24.89
C GLU A 579 5.51 -21.27 25.11
N SER A 580 6.72 -21.34 24.55
CA SER A 580 7.73 -20.29 24.67
C SER A 580 7.30 -19.00 23.95
N LEU A 581 6.79 -19.12 22.71
CA LEU A 581 6.26 -17.98 21.96
C LEU A 581 5.06 -17.31 22.65
N CYS A 582 4.14 -18.10 23.21
CA CYS A 582 3.01 -17.57 23.98
C CYS A 582 3.47 -16.82 25.22
N ARG A 583 4.57 -17.23 25.87
CA ARG A 583 5.16 -16.50 27.00
C ARG A 583 5.82 -15.19 26.56
N SER A 584 6.56 -15.17 25.46
CA SER A 584 7.12 -13.93 24.90
C SER A 584 6.02 -12.91 24.57
N LEU A 585 4.93 -13.33 23.90
CA LEU A 585 3.76 -12.47 23.66
C LEU A 585 3.03 -12.06 24.95
N ASN A 586 2.94 -12.95 25.94
CA ASN A 586 2.33 -12.64 27.23
C ASN A 586 3.09 -11.54 28.00
N ASN A 587 4.42 -11.45 27.85
CA ASN A 587 5.27 -10.47 28.52
C ASN A 587 5.19 -9.04 27.96
N LEU A 588 4.71 -8.85 26.73
CA LEU A 588 4.55 -7.51 26.12
C LEU A 588 3.66 -6.60 26.99
N LEU A 589 4.00 -5.32 27.10
CA LEU A 589 3.19 -4.31 27.80
C LEU A 589 2.42 -3.38 26.85
N GLU A 590 2.73 -3.47 25.56
CA GLU A 590 2.19 -2.65 24.48
C GLU A 590 2.35 -3.40 23.14
N HIS A 591 1.66 -2.95 22.09
CA HIS A 591 1.80 -3.51 20.75
C HIS A 591 3.24 -3.35 20.22
N LEU A 592 3.72 -4.31 19.44
CA LEU A 592 5.07 -4.29 18.86
C LEU A 592 5.21 -3.11 17.88
N HIS A 593 5.95 -2.07 18.26
CA HIS A 593 6.06 -0.84 17.47
C HIS A 593 7.51 -0.35 17.27
N GLN A 594 8.49 -0.93 17.96
CA GLN A 594 9.89 -0.48 17.93
C GLN A 594 10.68 -1.00 16.71
N SER A 595 10.32 -2.17 16.19
CA SER A 595 10.99 -2.82 15.05
C SER A 595 10.38 -2.46 13.69
N PHE A 596 10.93 -3.04 12.62
CA PHE A 596 10.51 -2.78 11.25
C PHE A 596 9.26 -3.57 10.86
N PHE A 597 8.24 -2.88 10.32
CA PHE A 597 7.12 -3.48 9.57
C PHE A 597 7.40 -3.59 8.05
N PHE A 598 8.42 -2.89 7.56
CA PHE A 598 8.75 -2.82 6.13
C PHE A 598 10.19 -3.30 5.90
N TYR A 599 10.32 -4.58 5.55
CA TYR A 599 11.60 -5.26 5.36
C TYR A 599 11.53 -6.29 4.21
N LEU A 600 12.69 -6.68 3.69
CA LEU A 600 12.86 -7.88 2.87
C LEU A 600 13.81 -8.84 3.61
N LEU A 601 13.37 -10.08 3.87
CA LEU A 601 14.21 -11.11 4.45
C LEU A 601 15.05 -11.79 3.36
N MET A 602 16.35 -11.90 3.62
CA MET A 602 17.33 -12.59 2.78
C MET A 602 17.63 -13.99 3.31
N GLN A 603 17.55 -14.14 4.64
CA GLN A 603 17.72 -15.37 5.43
C GLN A 603 16.96 -15.17 6.75
N THR A 604 16.69 -16.22 7.53
CA THR A 604 16.16 -16.13 8.90
C THR A 604 16.89 -15.14 9.80
N ASN A 605 18.21 -15.00 9.61
CA ASN A 605 19.06 -14.11 10.41
C ASN A 605 19.50 -12.84 9.67
N ARG A 606 18.92 -12.50 8.50
CA ARG A 606 19.39 -11.39 7.65
C ARG A 606 18.27 -10.68 6.90
N PHE A 607 18.18 -9.35 7.05
CA PHE A 607 17.14 -8.52 6.44
C PHE A 607 17.68 -7.23 5.80
N VAL A 608 16.85 -6.60 4.96
CA VAL A 608 17.07 -5.27 4.38
C VAL A 608 15.86 -4.41 4.71
N SER A 609 16.08 -3.22 5.30
CA SER A 609 15.01 -2.30 5.69
C SER A 609 14.55 -1.38 4.55
N ILE A 610 13.34 -0.84 4.68
CA ILE A 610 12.69 0.06 3.71
C ILE A 610 13.60 1.16 3.14
N GLY A 611 14.38 1.84 3.99
CA GLY A 611 15.27 2.92 3.56
C GLY A 611 16.39 2.48 2.60
N THR A 612 16.75 1.19 2.62
CA THR A 612 17.76 0.63 1.71
C THR A 612 17.14 0.13 0.41
N TYR A 613 15.97 -0.52 0.43
CA TYR A 613 15.37 -1.08 -0.79
C TYR A 613 14.50 -0.09 -1.58
N MET A 614 13.78 0.82 -0.92
CA MET A 614 12.84 1.76 -1.55
C MET A 614 13.42 2.55 -2.74
N PRO A 615 14.68 3.05 -2.72
CA PRO A 615 15.28 3.76 -3.85
C PRO A 615 15.21 3.02 -5.19
N SER A 616 15.23 1.68 -5.17
CA SER A 616 15.13 0.84 -6.38
C SER A 616 13.82 1.08 -7.15
N ALA A 617 12.67 0.98 -6.47
CA ALA A 617 11.36 1.23 -7.07
C ALA A 617 11.12 2.73 -7.34
N MET A 618 11.62 3.62 -6.47
CA MET A 618 11.55 5.07 -6.70
C MET A 618 12.23 5.49 -8.01
N LEU A 619 13.42 4.95 -8.31
CA LEU A 619 14.14 5.24 -9.55
C LEU A 619 13.39 4.72 -10.79
N ILE A 620 12.76 3.55 -10.70
CA ILE A 620 11.91 3.03 -11.79
C ILE A 620 10.67 3.91 -11.98
N ALA A 621 9.96 4.30 -10.91
CA ALA A 621 8.81 5.18 -10.99
C ALA A 621 9.18 6.57 -11.57
N ALA A 622 10.30 7.14 -11.12
CA ALA A 622 10.82 8.43 -11.58
C ALA A 622 11.15 8.47 -13.07
N ASN A 623 11.47 7.32 -13.70
CA ASN A 623 11.72 7.25 -15.14
C ASN A 623 10.52 7.80 -15.96
N PHE A 624 9.29 7.46 -15.53
CA PHE A 624 8.07 7.88 -16.20
C PHE A 624 7.82 9.37 -16.01
N THR A 625 8.01 9.88 -14.78
CA THR A 625 7.85 11.30 -14.44
C THR A 625 8.85 12.19 -15.20
N ILE A 626 10.12 11.76 -15.30
CA ILE A 626 11.17 12.47 -16.07
C ILE A 626 10.79 12.53 -17.56
N MET A 627 10.31 11.42 -18.13
CA MET A 627 9.84 11.37 -19.51
C MET A 627 8.57 12.23 -19.72
N ALA A 628 7.65 12.21 -18.77
CA ALA A 628 6.42 13.01 -18.81
C ALA A 628 6.71 14.52 -18.81
N VAL A 629 7.59 14.99 -17.91
CA VAL A 629 8.04 16.39 -17.84
C VAL A 629 8.76 16.80 -19.13
N ALA A 630 9.59 15.92 -19.72
CA ALA A 630 10.23 16.19 -21.01
C ALA A 630 9.21 16.36 -22.16
N LEU A 631 8.18 15.52 -22.21
CA LEU A 631 7.10 15.62 -23.20
C LEU A 631 6.23 16.89 -22.99
N TRP A 632 5.96 17.25 -21.74
CA TRP A 632 5.27 18.49 -21.36
C TRP A 632 6.05 19.75 -21.76
N LEU A 633 7.35 19.77 -21.50
CA LEU A 633 8.24 20.87 -21.91
C LEU A 633 8.29 20.96 -23.44
N ARG A 634 8.51 19.83 -24.13
CA ARG A 634 8.50 19.76 -25.61
C ARG A 634 7.18 20.22 -26.24
N SER A 635 6.05 20.13 -25.54
CA SER A 635 4.76 20.64 -26.03
C SER A 635 4.66 22.18 -26.07
N GLY A 636 5.51 22.89 -25.32
CA GLY A 636 5.50 24.35 -25.22
C GLY A 636 6.40 25.08 -26.21
N TYR A 637 7.44 24.42 -26.76
CA TYR A 637 8.42 25.07 -27.65
C TYR A 637 8.15 24.78 -29.12
N LYS A 638 8.14 25.82 -29.97
CA LYS A 638 8.25 25.64 -31.43
C LYS A 638 9.60 25.01 -31.77
N ALA A 639 9.60 24.01 -32.66
CA ALA A 639 10.83 23.52 -33.27
C ALA A 639 11.38 24.61 -34.21
N ALA A 640 12.45 25.28 -33.79
CA ALA A 640 13.07 26.37 -34.56
C ALA A 640 13.83 25.82 -35.77
N ILE A 641 13.12 25.64 -36.90
CA ILE A 641 13.71 25.23 -38.17
C ILE A 641 13.30 26.20 -39.28
N SER A 642 14.22 27.09 -39.60
CA SER A 642 14.69 27.25 -40.97
C SER A 642 16.17 27.65 -40.89
N PRO A 643 17.11 26.83 -41.41
CA PRO A 643 18.48 27.28 -41.57
C PRO A 643 18.48 28.48 -42.51
N SER A 644 19.15 29.57 -42.13
CA SER A 644 19.42 30.67 -43.05
C SER A 644 20.21 30.12 -44.23
N SER A 645 19.64 30.20 -45.44
CA SER A 645 20.37 29.90 -46.67
C SER A 645 21.66 30.72 -46.69
N PRO A 646 22.85 30.09 -46.81
CA PRO A 646 24.09 30.84 -46.84
C PRO A 646 24.11 31.71 -48.10
N SER A 647 23.99 33.03 -47.92
CA SER A 647 24.08 33.99 -49.01
C SER A 647 25.50 33.98 -49.56
N THR A 648 25.68 33.42 -50.76
CA THR A 648 26.98 33.34 -51.43
C THR A 648 27.54 34.72 -51.69
N GLN A 649 28.50 35.16 -50.87
CA GLN A 649 29.29 36.36 -51.14
C GLN A 649 30.31 36.05 -52.22
N GLY A 650 30.06 36.54 -53.43
CA GLY A 650 31.04 36.63 -54.51
C GLY A 650 31.18 38.09 -54.94
N CYS A 651 32.41 38.61 -54.96
CA CYS A 651 32.68 39.99 -55.32
C CYS A 651 32.85 40.15 -56.84
N ALA A 652 32.11 41.08 -57.45
CA ALA A 652 32.39 41.71 -58.75
C ALA A 652 31.60 43.02 -58.87
N ASP A 653 32.06 43.95 -59.71
CA ASP A 653 31.67 45.36 -59.70
C ASP A 653 30.69 45.80 -60.82
N GLU A 654 30.33 47.09 -60.75
CA GLU A 654 29.85 47.99 -61.84
C GLU A 654 28.34 48.11 -62.20
N LYS A 655 27.73 49.15 -61.62
CA LYS A 655 26.89 50.21 -62.24
C LYS A 655 26.16 49.90 -63.58
N LYS A 656 24.82 50.10 -63.59
CA LYS A 656 24.20 51.31 -64.18
C LYS A 656 22.69 51.47 -63.89
N SER A 657 22.21 52.69 -64.14
CA SER A 657 20.91 53.32 -63.84
C SER A 657 19.68 52.82 -64.65
N GLY A 658 18.48 52.94 -64.06
CA GLY A 658 17.16 52.91 -64.72
C GLY A 658 16.05 53.45 -63.77
N GLN A 659 14.94 53.97 -64.30
CA GLN A 659 13.88 54.69 -63.53
C GLN A 659 12.47 54.11 -63.73
N GLY A 660 11.60 54.25 -62.71
CA GLY A 660 10.14 54.04 -62.79
C GLY A 660 9.67 52.58 -62.90
N HIS A 661 8.39 52.22 -62.77
CA HIS A 661 7.15 52.90 -62.34
C HIS A 661 6.13 51.79 -62.00
N ASP A 662 5.19 51.89 -61.05
CA ASP A 662 4.92 52.89 -60.00
C ASP A 662 4.20 52.21 -58.79
N ALA A 663 3.68 52.96 -57.80
CA ALA A 663 3.11 52.41 -56.57
C ALA A 663 1.72 52.96 -56.18
N GLN A 664 0.71 52.08 -56.13
CA GLN A 664 -0.44 52.28 -55.24
C GLN A 664 -1.13 50.96 -54.86
N LYS A 665 -1.13 50.65 -53.56
CA LYS A 665 -2.06 49.70 -52.93
C LYS A 665 -2.63 50.35 -51.65
N SER A 666 -3.83 49.94 -51.28
CA SER A 666 -4.67 50.63 -50.28
C SER A 666 -4.14 50.56 -48.85
N LYS A 667 -4.62 51.50 -48.01
CA LYS A 667 -4.38 51.55 -46.56
C LYS A 667 -4.78 50.25 -45.84
N PRO A 668 -4.16 49.94 -44.68
CA PRO A 668 -4.51 48.77 -43.86
C PRO A 668 -5.83 48.96 -43.11
N SER A 669 -6.50 47.83 -42.84
CA SER A 669 -7.41 47.67 -41.70
C SER A 669 -6.66 47.01 -40.55
N THR A 670 -7.05 47.34 -39.32
CA THR A 670 -6.44 46.92 -38.05
C THR A 670 -6.67 45.43 -37.69
N ASP A 671 -6.21 45.05 -36.50
CA ASP A 671 -6.59 43.85 -35.74
C ASP A 671 -5.87 42.53 -36.06
N ALA A 672 -4.53 42.57 -35.92
CA ALA A 672 -3.74 41.44 -35.45
C ALA A 672 -2.52 41.96 -34.67
N GLU A 673 -2.64 42.12 -33.34
CA GLU A 673 -1.49 42.50 -32.50
C GLU A 673 -0.47 41.36 -32.39
N ASP A 674 0.71 41.59 -32.96
CA ASP A 674 1.85 40.69 -32.90
C ASP A 674 2.49 40.69 -31.51
N ASN A 675 2.01 39.80 -30.63
CA ASN A 675 2.67 39.47 -29.36
C ASN A 675 3.74 38.37 -29.52
N GLY A 676 4.44 38.34 -30.65
CA GLY A 676 5.54 37.42 -30.99
C GLY A 676 6.84 37.64 -30.21
N LEU A 677 6.80 37.79 -28.89
CA LEU A 677 7.97 38.08 -28.04
C LEU A 677 8.38 36.98 -27.05
N ASN A 678 7.59 35.91 -26.89
CA ASN A 678 8.03 34.70 -26.18
C ASN A 678 7.66 33.45 -26.98
N GLY A 679 8.62 32.53 -27.15
CA GLY A 679 8.49 31.32 -27.99
C GLY A 679 7.62 30.19 -27.41
N VAL A 680 6.69 30.53 -26.50
CA VAL A 680 5.86 29.60 -25.73
C VAL A 680 4.50 29.45 -26.41
N LEU A 681 4.14 28.22 -26.78
CA LEU A 681 2.81 27.88 -27.28
C LEU A 681 1.83 27.71 -26.11
N GLU A 682 0.64 28.28 -26.23
CA GLU A 682 -0.51 27.91 -25.41
C GLU A 682 -0.79 26.40 -25.55
N ARG A 683 -1.20 25.74 -24.47
CA ARG A 683 -1.41 24.29 -24.43
C ARG A 683 -2.89 23.96 -24.40
N GLN A 684 -3.38 23.28 -25.42
CA GLN A 684 -4.76 22.79 -25.45
C GLN A 684 -4.93 21.57 -24.53
N LEU A 685 -5.24 21.81 -23.26
CA LEU A 685 -5.30 20.77 -22.22
C LEU A 685 -6.56 19.89 -22.26
N ALA A 686 -7.69 20.43 -22.76
CA ALA A 686 -9.01 19.81 -22.62
C ALA A 686 -9.10 18.39 -23.20
N LEU A 687 -8.75 18.19 -24.49
CA LEU A 687 -8.80 16.88 -25.14
C LEU A 687 -7.78 15.89 -24.53
N PRO A 688 -6.51 16.25 -24.28
CA PRO A 688 -5.58 15.38 -23.58
C PRO A 688 -6.04 14.93 -22.19
N LEU A 689 -6.59 15.86 -21.39
CA LEU A 689 -7.03 15.55 -20.02
C LEU A 689 -8.28 14.66 -20.01
N THR A 690 -9.35 15.04 -20.72
CA THR A 690 -10.60 14.24 -20.73
C THR A 690 -10.38 12.84 -21.27
N LEU A 691 -9.51 12.68 -22.27
CA LEU A 691 -9.15 11.39 -22.84
C LEU A 691 -8.37 10.53 -21.84
N VAL A 692 -7.31 11.05 -21.21
CA VAL A 692 -6.50 10.26 -20.25
C VAL A 692 -7.33 9.88 -19.02
N THR A 693 -8.11 10.80 -18.47
CA THR A 693 -9.06 10.51 -17.39
C THR A 693 -10.11 9.48 -17.81
N GLY A 694 -10.68 9.59 -19.01
CA GLY A 694 -11.64 8.63 -19.55
C GLY A 694 -11.07 7.23 -19.75
N LEU A 695 -9.80 7.12 -20.20
CA LEU A 695 -9.10 5.85 -20.35
C LEU A 695 -8.77 5.18 -19.01
N HIS A 696 -8.51 5.95 -17.96
CA HIS A 696 -8.39 5.38 -16.60
C HIS A 696 -9.72 4.85 -16.07
N PHE A 697 -10.82 5.61 -16.22
CA PHE A 697 -12.15 5.11 -15.81
C PHE A 697 -12.62 3.91 -16.66
N LEU A 698 -12.17 3.77 -17.90
CA LEU A 698 -12.40 2.58 -18.72
C LEU A 698 -11.79 1.30 -18.09
N GLY A 699 -10.75 1.42 -17.27
CA GLY A 699 -10.17 0.32 -16.48
C GLY A 699 -11.08 -0.24 -15.37
N VAL A 700 -12.14 0.49 -15.01
CA VAL A 700 -13.18 -0.03 -14.08
C VAL A 700 -14.07 -1.08 -14.78
N VAL A 701 -14.21 -1.04 -16.11
CA VAL A 701 -15.03 -2.00 -16.87
C VAL A 701 -14.50 -3.44 -16.79
N PRO A 702 -13.21 -3.76 -17.07
CA PRO A 702 -12.70 -5.11 -16.90
C PRO A 702 -12.71 -5.57 -15.44
N LEU A 703 -12.53 -4.67 -14.46
CA LEU A 703 -12.65 -4.99 -13.03
C LEU A 703 -14.09 -5.40 -12.65
N TYR A 704 -15.09 -4.66 -13.12
CA TYR A 704 -16.50 -5.00 -12.89
C TYR A 704 -16.87 -6.33 -13.57
N ILE A 705 -16.39 -6.57 -14.80
CA ILE A 705 -16.60 -7.82 -15.53
C ILE A 705 -15.94 -9.00 -14.79
N PHE A 706 -14.72 -8.82 -14.28
CA PHE A 706 -14.01 -9.83 -13.48
C PHE A 706 -14.79 -10.23 -12.23
N ASN A 707 -15.27 -9.25 -11.46
CA ASN A 707 -15.99 -9.48 -10.20
C ASN A 707 -17.45 -9.98 -10.37
N THR A 708 -18.00 -10.00 -11.59
CA THR A 708 -19.39 -10.44 -11.85
C THR A 708 -19.50 -11.74 -12.65
N ILE A 709 -18.38 -12.27 -13.15
CA ILE A 709 -18.34 -13.51 -13.94
C ILE A 709 -18.04 -14.73 -13.04
N SER A 710 -18.68 -15.85 -13.35
CA SER A 710 -18.36 -17.13 -12.70
C SER A 710 -17.10 -17.78 -13.28
N SER A 711 -16.40 -18.54 -12.45
CA SER A 711 -15.07 -19.12 -12.72
C SER A 711 -14.96 -19.90 -14.03
N GLN A 712 -16.06 -20.54 -14.45
CA GLN A 712 -16.17 -21.28 -15.71
C GLN A 712 -15.83 -20.45 -16.96
N TYR A 713 -16.10 -19.13 -16.94
CA TYR A 713 -15.86 -18.26 -18.09
C TYR A 713 -14.54 -17.47 -18.02
N PHE A 714 -13.77 -17.52 -16.92
CA PHE A 714 -12.52 -16.73 -16.78
C PHE A 714 -11.51 -16.97 -17.90
N THR A 715 -11.36 -18.21 -18.37
CA THR A 715 -10.48 -18.54 -19.51
C THR A 715 -10.94 -17.86 -20.80
N THR A 716 -12.25 -17.95 -21.11
CA THR A 716 -12.85 -17.30 -22.30
C THR A 716 -12.80 -15.77 -22.20
N ALA A 717 -13.08 -15.22 -21.02
CA ALA A 717 -12.96 -13.80 -20.73
C ALA A 717 -11.52 -13.29 -20.88
N THR A 718 -10.51 -14.08 -20.47
CA THR A 718 -9.09 -13.75 -20.67
C THR A 718 -8.74 -13.67 -22.15
N TYR A 719 -9.11 -14.67 -22.96
CA TYR A 719 -8.87 -14.63 -24.41
C TYR A 719 -9.63 -13.50 -25.10
N ALA A 720 -10.88 -13.23 -24.72
CA ALA A 720 -11.61 -12.06 -25.18
C ALA A 720 -10.91 -10.75 -24.79
N PHE A 721 -10.35 -10.67 -23.58
CA PHE A 721 -9.61 -9.50 -23.10
C PHE A 721 -8.25 -9.31 -23.81
N VAL A 722 -7.58 -10.39 -24.27
CA VAL A 722 -6.43 -10.28 -25.19
C VAL A 722 -6.85 -9.69 -26.53
N VAL A 723 -7.94 -10.18 -27.13
CA VAL A 723 -8.45 -9.67 -28.42
C VAL A 723 -8.89 -8.21 -28.30
N ILE A 724 -9.61 -7.86 -27.23
CA ILE A 724 -9.97 -6.47 -26.92
C ILE A 724 -8.71 -5.63 -26.70
N SER A 725 -7.72 -6.12 -25.96
CA SER A 725 -6.43 -5.42 -25.75
C SER A 725 -5.70 -5.12 -27.06
N ALA A 726 -5.75 -6.02 -28.05
CA ALA A 726 -5.14 -5.78 -29.37
C ALA A 726 -5.97 -4.87 -30.29
N VAL A 727 -7.32 -4.94 -30.22
CA VAL A 727 -8.23 -4.28 -31.17
C VAL A 727 -8.72 -2.91 -30.69
N LEU A 728 -9.03 -2.76 -29.39
CA LEU A 728 -9.50 -1.50 -28.80
C LEU A 728 -8.56 -0.31 -29.06
N PRO A 729 -7.21 -0.46 -28.97
CA PRO A 729 -6.29 0.65 -29.28
C PRO A 729 -6.36 1.07 -30.76
N LEU A 730 -6.59 0.12 -31.68
CA LEU A 730 -6.77 0.42 -33.11
C LEU A 730 -8.10 1.16 -33.36
N ILE A 731 -9.18 0.77 -32.67
CA ILE A 731 -10.47 1.47 -32.72
C ILE A 731 -10.30 2.92 -32.25
N PHE A 732 -9.61 3.17 -31.13
CA PHE A 732 -9.31 4.53 -30.68
C PHE A 732 -8.49 5.33 -31.72
N ALA A 733 -7.46 4.73 -32.33
CA ALA A 733 -6.68 5.41 -33.36
C ALA A 733 -7.53 5.83 -34.58
N VAL A 734 -8.49 5.00 -35.00
CA VAL A 734 -9.46 5.34 -36.06
C VAL A 734 -10.43 6.43 -35.58
N LEU A 735 -11.01 6.27 -34.39
CA LEU A 735 -11.99 7.21 -33.82
C LEU A 735 -11.42 8.63 -33.69
N LEU A 736 -10.19 8.78 -33.18
CA LEU A 736 -9.54 10.10 -33.11
C LEU A 736 -9.13 10.64 -34.50
N THR A 737 -8.92 9.78 -35.50
CA THR A 737 -8.59 10.21 -36.87
C THR A 737 -9.84 10.59 -37.71
N HIS A 738 -11.03 10.19 -37.25
CA HIS A 738 -12.32 10.33 -37.94
C HIS A 738 -13.45 10.90 -37.06
N GLY A 739 -13.10 11.56 -35.94
CA GLY A 739 -14.06 12.08 -34.96
C GLY A 739 -14.99 13.17 -35.53
N PRO A 740 -16.06 13.55 -34.80
CA PRO A 740 -17.17 14.36 -35.33
C PRO A 740 -16.79 15.74 -35.86
N ASN A 741 -15.65 16.30 -35.46
CA ASN A 741 -15.15 17.59 -35.93
C ASN A 741 -14.19 17.49 -37.14
N GLY A 742 -13.91 16.29 -37.65
CA GLY A 742 -13.03 16.02 -38.79
C GLY A 742 -11.52 16.27 -38.58
N SER A 743 -11.14 17.05 -37.55
CA SER A 743 -9.77 17.37 -37.18
C SER A 743 -9.10 16.23 -36.41
N ALA A 744 -8.04 15.64 -36.97
CA ALA A 744 -7.16 14.74 -36.22
C ALA A 744 -6.40 15.53 -35.11
N PRO A 745 -6.06 14.92 -33.97
CA PRO A 745 -5.45 15.64 -32.85
C PRO A 745 -4.08 16.23 -33.22
N THR A 746 -3.76 17.39 -32.64
CA THR A 746 -2.54 18.11 -33.04
C THR A 746 -1.28 17.39 -32.54
N PRO A 747 -0.11 17.59 -33.20
CA PRO A 747 1.16 17.09 -32.68
C PRO A 747 1.50 17.54 -31.26
N GLN A 748 0.90 18.64 -30.77
CA GLN A 748 0.98 19.09 -29.39
C GLN A 748 0.08 18.25 -28.47
N GLN A 749 -1.21 18.07 -28.81
CA GLN A 749 -2.16 17.25 -28.03
C GLN A 749 -1.64 15.82 -27.84
N TYR A 750 -1.09 15.19 -28.88
CA TYR A 750 -0.45 13.87 -28.77
C TYR A 750 0.83 13.86 -27.91
N LEU A 751 1.45 15.00 -27.56
CA LEU A 751 2.56 15.03 -26.59
C LEU A 751 1.97 15.10 -25.17
N LEU A 752 0.94 15.91 -24.99
CA LEU A 752 0.21 16.07 -23.74
C LEU A 752 -0.47 14.77 -23.29
N ILE A 753 -1.09 14.01 -24.21
CA ILE A 753 -1.68 12.70 -23.90
C ILE A 753 -0.63 11.74 -23.33
N LYS A 754 0.49 11.52 -24.04
CA LYS A 754 1.56 10.64 -23.56
C LYS A 754 2.21 11.19 -22.28
N SER A 755 2.38 12.51 -22.18
CA SER A 755 2.89 13.17 -20.98
C SER A 755 2.02 12.85 -19.78
N PHE A 756 0.73 13.16 -19.81
CA PHE A 756 -0.20 12.95 -18.69
C PHE A 756 -0.34 11.48 -18.27
N SER A 757 -0.38 10.53 -19.20
CA SER A 757 -0.44 9.10 -18.83
C SER A 757 0.86 8.57 -18.23
N LEU A 758 2.03 8.99 -18.73
CA LEU A 758 3.32 8.66 -18.08
C LEU A 758 3.44 9.33 -16.70
N LEU A 759 2.92 10.55 -16.57
CA LEU A 759 2.88 11.31 -15.33
C LEU A 759 2.06 10.55 -14.28
N LEU A 760 0.81 10.20 -14.61
CA LEU A 760 -0.12 9.51 -13.72
C LEU A 760 0.32 8.07 -13.41
N LEU A 761 0.94 7.36 -14.37
CA LEU A 761 1.58 6.06 -14.13
C LEU A 761 2.77 6.18 -13.16
N GLY A 762 3.67 7.14 -13.37
CA GLY A 762 4.83 7.35 -12.50
C GLY A 762 4.42 7.69 -11.07
N LEU A 763 3.39 8.52 -10.91
CA LEU A 763 2.81 8.86 -9.61
C LEU A 763 2.16 7.67 -8.92
N PHE A 764 1.34 6.90 -9.65
CA PHE A 764 0.68 5.72 -9.12
C PHE A 764 1.71 4.69 -8.63
N LEU A 765 2.80 4.50 -9.38
CA LEU A 765 3.89 3.59 -8.99
C LEU A 765 4.70 4.14 -7.81
N SER A 766 5.04 5.43 -7.77
CA SER A 766 5.72 6.04 -6.60
C SER A 766 4.90 5.86 -5.32
N ALA A 767 3.58 6.01 -5.38
CA ALA A 767 2.74 5.78 -4.22
C ALA A 767 2.53 4.29 -3.91
N LEU A 768 2.29 3.45 -4.92
CA LEU A 768 2.15 2.01 -4.71
C LEU A 768 3.43 1.43 -4.08
N ALA A 769 4.60 1.96 -4.40
CA ALA A 769 5.86 1.51 -3.82
C ALA A 769 6.05 1.83 -2.32
N THR A 770 5.25 2.71 -1.72
CA THR A 770 5.24 2.92 -0.26
C THR A 770 4.30 1.96 0.48
N LEU A 771 3.34 1.35 -0.23
CA LEU A 771 2.35 0.42 0.33
C LEU A 771 2.71 -1.04 0.02
N ASN A 772 3.09 -1.31 -1.23
CA ASN A 772 3.58 -2.59 -1.74
C ASN A 772 4.71 -2.33 -2.76
N PHE A 773 5.94 -2.25 -2.23
CA PHE A 773 7.18 -2.11 -3.01
C PHE A 773 7.27 -3.11 -4.16
N SER A 774 6.96 -4.38 -3.88
CA SER A 774 7.20 -5.50 -4.78
C SER A 774 6.28 -5.49 -6.00
N LEU A 775 4.99 -5.19 -5.82
CA LEU A 775 4.03 -5.01 -6.91
C LEU A 775 4.38 -3.79 -7.77
N SER A 776 4.76 -2.67 -7.15
CA SER A 776 5.18 -1.46 -7.88
C SER A 776 6.47 -1.68 -8.68
N PHE A 777 7.47 -2.39 -8.11
CA PHE A 777 8.71 -2.72 -8.80
C PHE A 777 8.43 -3.57 -10.05
N MET A 778 7.65 -4.65 -9.91
CA MET A 778 7.32 -5.55 -11.02
C MET A 778 6.53 -4.83 -12.13
N ILE A 779 5.46 -4.11 -11.79
CA ILE A 779 4.66 -3.39 -12.79
C ILE A 779 5.47 -2.23 -13.39
N GLY A 780 6.29 -1.54 -12.61
CA GLY A 780 7.19 -0.50 -13.10
C GLY A 780 8.18 -1.00 -14.15
N LEU A 781 8.74 -2.20 -13.98
CA LEU A 781 9.59 -2.82 -15.00
C LEU A 781 8.80 -3.22 -16.26
N VAL A 782 7.64 -3.87 -16.09
CA VAL A 782 6.78 -4.27 -17.23
C VAL A 782 6.31 -3.04 -18.03
N CYS A 783 6.06 -1.92 -17.36
CA CYS A 783 5.67 -0.68 -18.02
C CYS A 783 6.84 0.12 -18.62
N ALA A 784 8.08 -0.13 -18.22
CA ALA A 784 9.25 0.69 -18.57
C ALA A 784 9.45 0.98 -20.08
N PRO A 785 9.17 0.05 -21.03
CA PRO A 785 9.31 0.34 -22.45
C PRO A 785 8.40 1.47 -22.95
N LEU A 786 7.27 1.74 -22.27
CA LEU A 786 6.32 2.78 -22.63
C LEU A 786 6.97 4.17 -22.68
N SER A 787 7.96 4.46 -21.83
CA SER A 787 8.73 5.70 -21.85
C SER A 787 9.41 5.93 -23.22
N PHE A 788 10.01 4.90 -23.79
CA PHE A 788 10.87 5.00 -24.98
C PHE A 788 10.14 4.92 -26.32
N ILE A 789 8.93 4.34 -26.34
CA ILE A 789 8.16 4.17 -27.58
C ILE A 789 7.75 5.54 -28.14
N GLY A 790 8.34 5.89 -29.29
CA GLY A 790 8.27 7.20 -29.91
C GLY A 790 7.33 7.27 -31.12
N ARG A 791 7.17 8.48 -31.66
CA ARG A 791 6.41 8.71 -32.90
C ARG A 791 7.18 8.28 -34.14
N ILE A 792 6.43 7.95 -35.19
CA ILE A 792 6.93 7.85 -36.57
C ILE A 792 7.08 9.27 -37.16
N PRO A 793 8.30 9.80 -37.40
CA PRO A 793 8.47 11.08 -38.07
C PRO A 793 8.40 10.88 -39.59
N LYS A 794 7.60 11.70 -40.28
CA LYS A 794 7.41 11.58 -41.74
C LYS A 794 8.65 12.01 -42.53
N HIS A 795 9.41 12.96 -41.98
CA HIS A 795 10.77 13.30 -42.37
C HIS A 795 11.76 12.86 -41.29
N PRO A 796 12.75 12.03 -41.63
CA PRO A 796 13.92 11.82 -40.78
C PRO A 796 14.78 13.10 -40.74
N GLU A 797 14.98 13.68 -39.56
CA GLU A 797 16.01 14.73 -39.30
C GLU A 797 17.43 14.13 -39.22
N SER A 798 17.62 12.92 -39.76
CA SER A 798 18.78 12.04 -39.57
C SER A 798 18.73 10.93 -40.62
N ASN A 799 19.88 10.41 -41.09
CA ASN A 799 19.99 9.42 -42.18
C ASN A 799 19.37 8.02 -41.90
N LYS A 800 18.49 7.87 -40.91
CA LYS A 800 17.78 6.61 -40.62
C LYS A 800 16.70 6.36 -41.69
N PRO A 801 16.73 5.24 -42.44
CA PRO A 801 15.73 4.96 -43.47
C PRO A 801 14.34 4.80 -42.85
N ARG A 802 13.30 5.25 -43.56
CA ARG A 802 11.88 5.18 -43.14
C ARG A 802 11.44 3.77 -42.71
N VAL A 803 12.00 2.73 -43.35
CA VAL A 803 11.79 1.32 -42.99
C VAL A 803 12.15 1.04 -41.54
N MET A 804 13.30 1.54 -41.07
CA MET A 804 13.79 1.27 -39.72
C MET A 804 12.94 1.96 -38.64
N VAL A 805 12.40 3.15 -38.92
CA VAL A 805 11.46 3.85 -38.03
C VAL A 805 10.13 3.10 -37.90
N ASN A 806 9.59 2.63 -39.03
CA ASN A 806 8.37 1.83 -39.04
C ASN A 806 8.58 0.50 -38.31
N LEU A 807 9.75 -0.12 -38.48
CA LEU A 807 10.13 -1.37 -37.82
C LEU A 807 10.27 -1.19 -36.30
N THR A 808 10.98 -0.18 -35.82
CA THR A 808 11.12 0.05 -34.36
C THR A 808 9.80 0.44 -33.71
N THR A 809 8.93 1.17 -34.41
CA THR A 809 7.58 1.46 -33.91
C THR A 809 6.73 0.19 -33.87
N GLY A 810 6.72 -0.61 -34.95
CA GLY A 810 5.97 -1.87 -35.01
C GLY A 810 6.41 -2.90 -33.97
N LEU A 811 7.73 -2.99 -33.74
CA LEU A 811 8.30 -3.82 -32.66
C LEU A 811 7.90 -3.31 -31.27
N GLY A 812 7.84 -1.99 -31.07
CA GLY A 812 7.34 -1.39 -29.83
C GLY A 812 5.85 -1.66 -29.58
N LEU A 813 5.01 -1.55 -30.63
CA LEU A 813 3.58 -1.92 -30.56
C LEU A 813 3.42 -3.40 -30.17
N LEU A 814 4.18 -4.30 -30.81
CA LEU A 814 4.18 -5.73 -30.51
C LEU A 814 4.64 -6.01 -29.07
N LEU A 815 5.75 -5.42 -28.63
CA LEU A 815 6.29 -5.57 -27.28
C LEU A 815 5.27 -5.16 -26.20
N MET A 816 4.51 -4.09 -26.41
CA MET A 816 3.51 -3.65 -25.43
C MET A 816 2.22 -4.48 -25.46
N ASN A 817 1.92 -5.18 -26.56
CA ASN A 817 0.85 -6.18 -26.57
C ASN A 817 1.28 -7.46 -25.84
N LEU A 818 2.55 -7.88 -25.98
CA LEU A 818 3.15 -8.98 -25.20
C LEU A 818 3.27 -8.64 -23.71
N LEU A 819 3.52 -7.37 -23.37
CA LEU A 819 3.52 -6.82 -22.01
C LEU A 819 2.16 -6.24 -21.59
N SER A 820 1.05 -6.67 -22.21
CA SER A 820 -0.30 -6.32 -21.77
C SER A 820 -0.71 -7.19 -20.55
N PRO A 821 -1.62 -6.72 -19.68
CA PRO A 821 -2.05 -7.49 -18.51
C PRO A 821 -2.46 -8.95 -18.78
N PRO A 822 -3.33 -9.26 -19.77
CA PRO A 822 -3.70 -10.65 -20.02
C PRO A 822 -2.58 -11.46 -20.70
N ALA A 823 -1.70 -10.82 -21.48
CA ALA A 823 -0.55 -11.51 -22.07
C ALA A 823 0.50 -11.91 -21.02
N VAL A 824 0.77 -11.02 -20.05
CA VAL A 824 1.64 -11.32 -18.90
C VAL A 824 1.02 -12.41 -18.01
N LEU A 825 -0.29 -12.36 -17.76
CA LEU A 825 -1.00 -13.43 -17.04
C LEU A 825 -0.89 -14.79 -17.76
N LEU A 826 -1.15 -14.84 -19.08
CA LEU A 826 -1.03 -16.07 -19.87
C LEU A 826 0.41 -16.60 -19.90
N ALA A 827 1.41 -15.73 -20.02
CA ALA A 827 2.81 -16.12 -19.97
C ALA A 827 3.23 -16.67 -18.60
N ALA A 828 2.75 -16.07 -17.50
CA ALA A 828 2.98 -16.57 -16.14
C ALA A 828 2.30 -17.92 -15.89
N CYS A 829 1.05 -18.09 -16.33
CA CYS A 829 0.33 -19.37 -16.26
C CYS A 829 1.03 -20.46 -17.07
N TRP A 830 1.53 -20.13 -18.27
CA TRP A 830 2.30 -21.07 -19.10
C TRP A 830 3.65 -21.46 -18.47
N TYR A 831 4.37 -20.51 -17.87
CA TYR A 831 5.65 -20.76 -17.20
C TYR A 831 5.51 -21.58 -15.91
N THR A 832 4.45 -21.35 -15.13
CA THR A 832 4.18 -22.07 -13.86
C THR A 832 3.41 -23.38 -14.04
N GLY A 833 2.77 -23.60 -15.20
CA GLY A 833 1.87 -24.72 -15.45
C GLY A 833 0.49 -24.58 -14.78
N ILE A 834 0.20 -23.47 -14.09
CA ILE A 834 -1.04 -23.26 -13.34
C ILE A 834 -2.15 -22.78 -14.29
N PRO A 835 -3.37 -23.36 -14.26
CA PRO A 835 -4.48 -22.90 -15.09
C PRO A 835 -4.90 -21.45 -14.81
N VAL A 836 -5.17 -20.70 -15.87
CA VAL A 836 -5.63 -19.30 -15.83
C VAL A 836 -6.88 -19.13 -14.96
N SER A 837 -7.82 -20.08 -15.05
CA SER A 837 -9.04 -20.11 -14.24
C SER A 837 -8.74 -20.24 -12.75
N THR A 838 -7.72 -20.99 -12.34
CA THR A 838 -7.30 -21.12 -10.94
C THR A 838 -6.73 -19.81 -10.41
N VAL A 839 -5.79 -19.20 -11.15
CA VAL A 839 -5.20 -17.90 -10.75
C VAL A 839 -6.25 -16.80 -10.65
N LEU A 840 -7.20 -16.75 -11.59
CA LEU A 840 -8.28 -15.77 -11.56
C LEU A 840 -9.35 -16.06 -10.49
N THR A 841 -9.59 -17.33 -10.12
CA THR A 841 -10.49 -17.67 -9.00
C THR A 841 -9.88 -17.30 -7.65
N GLU A 842 -8.59 -17.57 -7.43
CA GLU A 842 -7.87 -17.13 -6.22
C GLU A 842 -7.78 -15.59 -6.13
N ALA A 843 -7.61 -14.90 -7.26
CA ALA A 843 -7.62 -13.43 -7.30
C ALA A 843 -9.03 -12.82 -7.04
N ALA A 844 -10.10 -13.49 -7.48
CA ALA A 844 -11.48 -13.06 -7.21
C ALA A 844 -11.82 -13.30 -5.73
N PHE A 845 -11.51 -14.49 -5.21
CA PHE A 845 -11.66 -14.82 -3.80
C PHE A 845 -10.86 -13.85 -2.92
N GLY A 846 -9.62 -13.53 -3.30
CA GLY A 846 -8.78 -12.56 -2.62
C GLY A 846 -9.34 -11.12 -2.66
N TRP A 847 -10.03 -10.72 -3.72
CA TRP A 847 -10.77 -9.46 -3.77
C TRP A 847 -11.97 -9.47 -2.82
N ASP A 848 -12.84 -10.48 -2.92
CA ASP A 848 -14.12 -10.54 -2.19
C ASP A 848 -13.94 -10.77 -0.67
N VAL A 849 -12.96 -11.59 -0.26
CA VAL A 849 -12.76 -12.02 1.13
C VAL A 849 -11.63 -11.23 1.82
N TRP A 850 -10.45 -11.16 1.19
CA TRP A 850 -9.27 -10.51 1.80
C TRP A 850 -9.16 -9.01 1.51
N GLY A 851 -9.77 -8.50 0.44
CA GLY A 851 -9.59 -7.11 -0.01
C GLY A 851 -8.27 -6.88 -0.75
N MET A 852 -7.84 -7.85 -1.55
CA MET A 852 -6.61 -7.79 -2.36
C MET A 852 -6.68 -6.66 -3.40
N TRP A 853 -5.66 -5.80 -3.46
CA TRP A 853 -5.61 -4.65 -4.37
C TRP A 853 -5.07 -4.99 -5.77
N THR A 854 -4.41 -6.14 -5.93
CA THR A 854 -3.78 -6.58 -7.19
C THR A 854 -4.73 -6.53 -8.39
N PRO A 855 -6.00 -6.97 -8.33
CA PRO A 855 -6.95 -6.85 -9.44
C PRO A 855 -7.23 -5.39 -9.84
N VAL A 856 -7.33 -4.46 -8.87
CA VAL A 856 -7.54 -3.03 -9.13
C VAL A 856 -6.32 -2.41 -9.79
N VAL A 857 -5.13 -2.70 -9.24
CA VAL A 857 -3.85 -2.22 -9.80
C VAL A 857 -3.69 -2.68 -11.25
N VAL A 858 -3.98 -3.95 -11.53
CA VAL A 858 -3.88 -4.54 -12.87
C VAL A 858 -4.94 -3.94 -13.83
N CYS A 859 -6.20 -3.80 -13.40
CA CYS A 859 -7.28 -3.33 -14.27
C CYS A 859 -7.31 -1.79 -14.48
N VAL A 860 -6.90 -0.99 -13.48
CA VAL A 860 -7.06 0.48 -13.50
C VAL A 860 -5.75 1.22 -13.79
N ALA A 861 -4.61 0.71 -13.32
CA ALA A 861 -3.31 1.38 -13.48
C ALA A 861 -2.42 0.76 -14.57
N PHE A 862 -2.48 -0.56 -14.78
CA PHE A 862 -1.68 -1.26 -15.79
C PHE A 862 -2.40 -1.36 -17.14
N PHE A 863 -3.70 -1.68 -17.20
CA PHE A 863 -4.45 -1.80 -18.48
C PHE A 863 -4.39 -0.56 -19.38
N GLN A 864 -4.39 0.65 -18.83
CA GLN A 864 -4.26 1.91 -19.58
C GLN A 864 -3.02 1.98 -20.50
N LEU A 865 -1.93 1.26 -20.15
CA LEU A 865 -0.71 1.15 -20.96
C LEU A 865 -1.03 0.61 -22.37
N VAL A 866 -1.90 -0.39 -22.46
CA VAL A 866 -2.28 -1.06 -23.71
C VAL A 866 -2.91 -0.07 -24.70
N ILE A 867 -3.74 0.84 -24.19
CA ILE A 867 -4.46 1.81 -25.02
C ILE A 867 -3.57 3.02 -25.34
N LEU A 868 -2.67 3.43 -24.43
CA LEU A 868 -1.76 4.55 -24.68
C LEU A 868 -0.86 4.33 -25.93
N VAL A 869 -0.55 3.06 -26.21
CA VAL A 869 0.38 2.61 -27.24
C VAL A 869 -0.06 2.95 -28.67
N THR A 870 -1.35 3.21 -28.93
CA THR A 870 -1.81 3.66 -30.27
C THR A 870 -1.95 5.17 -30.43
N PHE A 871 -1.59 5.98 -29.44
CA PHE A 871 -1.46 7.44 -29.59
C PHE A 871 -0.16 7.85 -30.34
N ILE A 872 0.22 7.02 -31.32
CA ILE A 872 1.31 7.18 -32.27
C ILE A 872 0.68 7.51 -33.64
N PRO A 873 0.35 8.78 -33.92
CA PRO A 873 -0.36 9.15 -35.14
C PRO A 873 0.48 8.96 -36.39
N ARG A 874 -0.18 8.58 -37.48
CA ARG A 874 0.29 8.90 -38.84
C ARG A 874 -0.19 10.30 -39.19
N GLU A 875 0.74 11.25 -39.32
CA GLU A 875 0.46 12.62 -39.76
C GLU A 875 -0.27 12.63 -41.12
N LYS A 876 -1.52 13.10 -41.15
CA LYS A 876 -2.27 13.39 -42.39
C LYS A 876 -1.69 14.66 -43.01
N ARG A 877 -1.51 14.69 -44.34
CA ARG A 877 -0.95 15.85 -45.04
C ARG A 877 -2.08 16.84 -45.35
N GLU A 878 -2.06 18.03 -44.76
CA GLU A 878 -2.77 19.17 -45.34
C GLU A 878 -2.21 19.45 -46.74
N ARG A 879 -3.09 19.53 -47.74
CA ARG A 879 -2.68 19.76 -49.12
C ARG A 879 -2.33 21.23 -49.30
N ARG A 880 -1.01 21.51 -49.34
CA ARG A 880 -0.43 22.52 -50.23
C ARG A 880 -0.09 21.81 -51.54
#